data_AF-A0A0W0VA66-F1
#
_entry.id   AF-A0A0W0VA66-F1
#
_cell.length_a   1.000
_cell.length_b   1.000
_cell.length_c   1.000
_cell.angle_alpha   90.00
_cell.angle_beta   90.00
_cell.angle_gamma   90.00
#
_symmetry.space_group_name_H-M   'P 1'
#
loop_
_entity.id
_entity.type
_entity.pdbx_description
1 polymer ?
#
loop_
_entity_poly.entity_id
_entity_poly.type
_entity_poly.pdbx_seq_one_letter_code
_entity_poly.pdbx_strand_id
1 'polypeptide(L)'
;MASSTAEIIKMTSDRVHNKNCYSYLKQLALTPYVMDTFSKELKTALSAVMSQSQYDENYPYADLYTAFFSEVESKIDKIYDQRRRNLERNKELVISNQPLSDKNDFVRLYTRSLGDVADIEQQIQELDDFIFSIYDNDNNILPQTFAAIKSIPLRHAPVDTEIESSITKSLQDEGENVNKHAQSPAQAGSLFGRLSATLSDDFKPQHTTSLATVRKYEYQDNSRREYRFGTQGQRHHGEERVSPLFERWLDVASRRENTDRIVHIYFNNLGYDRSGIEGSKERALSLKLHELEKTRDFLNPDPPKIAVITLPADQGYMKSREYSKTRDSHKCKEVFEEFFNIANQNSKAVSEVKDFYISSNIRARLFKDKDLYSADVERETLQKLLTKSFQDLGFDPEKDRMSSAQRQAVWFHFIKFALTNFIIEELNPRSYNFSCKDAIDRGGVSSAYYNLMKSFTTANPMTREEFECALHAAPAMVKARGMNHHLRLIWNAVDSYVNNNYEALRDNPQKAWLIAWRDLNCPHSRVKELLDLRIKQSLEELEKANKANPKDPKIVKSLKILQEIETHKNLGVSGKRLLLEATVRTRDLALTEKPSHEQIEAYEKLANRINIRSPNLHIVAGLMKMLVGIVAYGLSFGHAQSMLHSGIATFKTGVHGREGIVQDIKAQLVQLKQANNPQENLNDEEGERDDEGIRVN
;
A
#
# COMPACT_ATOMS: atom_id res chain seq x y z
N MET A 1 -44.74 17.41 11.99
CA MET A 1 -43.38 17.97 11.95
C MET A 1 -42.45 16.90 11.41
N ALA A 2 -42.12 17.00 10.13
CA ALA A 2 -41.31 16.03 9.40
C ALA A 2 -39.82 16.37 9.61
N SER A 3 -39.11 15.53 10.34
CA SER A 3 -37.64 15.47 10.29
C SER A 3 -37.31 14.54 9.14
N SER A 4 -36.95 15.10 7.98
CA SER A 4 -36.30 14.33 6.94
C SER A 4 -34.99 13.81 7.51
N THR A 5 -34.94 12.51 7.79
CA THR A 5 -33.69 11.75 7.72
C THR A 5 -33.03 12.13 6.41
N ALA A 6 -32.04 13.02 6.46
CA ALA A 6 -31.10 13.17 5.37
C ALA A 6 -30.60 11.75 5.10
N GLU A 7 -30.97 11.19 3.94
CA GLU A 7 -30.34 9.96 3.46
C GLU A 7 -28.84 10.21 3.59
N ILE A 8 -28.18 9.45 4.45
CA ILE A 8 -26.72 9.48 4.54
C ILE A 8 -26.27 9.09 3.14
N ILE A 9 -25.88 10.08 2.34
CA ILE A 9 -25.58 9.82 0.94
C ILE A 9 -24.40 8.86 0.93
N LYS A 10 -24.68 7.65 0.44
CA LYS A 10 -23.69 6.59 0.38
C LYS A 10 -22.52 7.07 -0.48
N MET A 11 -21.32 6.93 0.06
CA MET A 11 -20.09 7.31 -0.62
C MET A 11 -19.77 6.30 -1.73
N THR A 12 -19.97 6.66 -3.00
CA THR A 12 -19.65 5.85 -4.19
C THR A 12 -18.22 6.11 -4.68
N SER A 13 -17.67 5.25 -5.55
CA SER A 13 -16.33 5.48 -6.11
C SER A 13 -16.27 6.73 -6.98
N ASP A 14 -17.33 7.02 -7.75
CA ASP A 14 -17.45 8.26 -8.54
C ASP A 14 -17.38 9.50 -7.65
N ARG A 15 -18.14 9.53 -6.53
CA ARG A 15 -18.14 10.65 -5.58
C ARG A 15 -16.78 10.82 -4.88
N VAL A 16 -16.13 9.73 -4.48
CA VAL A 16 -14.77 9.77 -3.91
C VAL A 16 -13.78 10.33 -4.93
N HIS A 17 -13.84 9.85 -6.16
CA HIS A 17 -12.95 10.31 -7.23
C HIS A 17 -13.16 11.80 -7.53
N ASN A 18 -14.42 12.23 -7.64
CA ASN A 18 -14.78 13.63 -7.87
C ASN A 18 -14.19 14.55 -6.80
N LYS A 19 -14.34 14.19 -5.51
CA LYS A 19 -13.76 14.92 -4.39
C LYS A 19 -12.22 14.93 -4.40
N ASN A 20 -11.61 13.82 -4.79
CA ASN A 20 -10.16 13.74 -4.90
C ASN A 20 -9.64 14.62 -6.06
N CYS A 21 -10.35 14.67 -7.19
CA CYS A 21 -10.04 15.56 -8.31
C CYS A 21 -10.16 17.04 -7.92
N TYR A 22 -11.21 17.43 -7.18
CA TYR A 22 -11.29 18.78 -6.59
C TYR A 22 -10.06 19.10 -5.75
N SER A 23 -9.71 18.20 -4.82
CA SER A 23 -8.57 18.38 -3.91
C SER A 23 -7.25 18.49 -4.68
N TYR A 24 -7.06 17.69 -5.75
CA TYR A 24 -5.89 17.76 -6.62
C TYR A 24 -5.80 19.08 -7.38
N LEU A 25 -6.90 19.48 -8.04
CA LEU A 25 -6.96 20.70 -8.86
C LEU A 25 -6.69 21.95 -8.01
N LYS A 26 -7.21 22.01 -6.78
CA LYS A 26 -6.98 23.13 -5.85
C LYS A 26 -5.51 23.31 -5.43
N GLN A 27 -4.66 22.30 -5.60
CA GLN A 27 -3.23 22.37 -5.27
C GLN A 27 -2.34 22.74 -6.46
N LEU A 28 -2.92 22.93 -7.66
CA LEU A 28 -2.16 23.37 -8.82
C LEU A 28 -1.76 24.85 -8.69
N ALA A 29 -0.52 25.18 -9.03
CA ALA A 29 -0.04 26.55 -9.08
C ALA A 29 -0.51 27.24 -10.38
N LEU A 30 -1.76 27.71 -10.37
CA LEU A 30 -2.42 28.33 -11.53
C LEU A 30 -2.49 29.85 -11.39
N THR A 31 -1.44 30.57 -11.79
CA THR A 31 -1.47 32.03 -11.86
C THR A 31 -2.24 32.52 -13.09
N PRO A 32 -2.70 33.79 -13.13
CA PRO A 32 -3.28 34.37 -14.34
C PRO A 32 -2.37 34.19 -15.57
N TYR A 33 -1.06 34.35 -15.40
CA TYR A 33 -0.08 34.20 -16.48
C TYR A 33 -0.03 32.78 -17.06
N VAL A 34 -0.14 31.75 -16.21
CA VAL A 34 -0.21 30.34 -16.64
C VAL A 34 -1.55 30.09 -17.34
N MET A 35 -2.65 30.49 -16.71
CA MET A 35 -4.01 30.25 -17.21
C MET A 35 -4.30 30.90 -18.57
N ASP A 36 -3.63 32.01 -18.91
CA ASP A 36 -3.79 32.70 -20.20
C ASP A 36 -3.39 31.86 -21.42
N THR A 37 -2.71 30.73 -21.22
CA THR A 37 -2.36 29.80 -22.31
C THR A 37 -3.39 28.72 -22.59
N PHE A 38 -4.32 28.53 -21.66
CA PHE A 38 -5.33 27.50 -21.78
C PHE A 38 -6.47 27.97 -22.68
N SER A 39 -7.22 27.00 -23.21
CA SER A 39 -8.50 27.27 -23.86
C SER A 39 -9.40 28.10 -22.94
N LYS A 40 -10.26 28.92 -23.54
CA LYS A 40 -11.20 29.77 -22.79
C LYS A 40 -12.05 28.92 -21.86
N GLU A 41 -12.50 27.76 -22.35
CA GLU A 41 -13.32 26.79 -21.64
C GLU A 41 -12.59 26.25 -20.41
N LEU A 42 -11.36 25.75 -20.58
CA LEU A 42 -10.57 25.20 -19.46
C LEU A 42 -10.22 26.30 -18.45
N LYS A 43 -9.80 27.48 -18.90
CA LYS A 43 -9.50 28.62 -18.04
C LYS A 43 -10.71 29.02 -17.19
N THR A 44 -11.89 29.13 -17.79
CA THR A 44 -13.13 29.46 -17.07
C THR A 44 -13.47 28.39 -16.03
N ALA A 45 -13.40 27.12 -16.39
CA ALA A 45 -13.69 26.01 -15.48
C ALA A 45 -12.69 25.95 -14.30
N LEU A 46 -11.38 26.04 -14.57
CA LEU A 46 -10.37 26.06 -13.51
C LEU A 46 -10.50 27.29 -12.61
N SER A 47 -10.79 28.46 -13.16
CA SER A 47 -11.02 29.68 -12.37
C SER A 47 -12.20 29.51 -11.41
N ALA A 48 -13.28 28.88 -11.87
CA ALA A 48 -14.44 28.58 -11.03
C ALA A 48 -14.07 27.62 -9.87
N VAL A 49 -13.24 26.60 -10.12
CA VAL A 49 -12.75 25.71 -9.05
C VAL A 49 -11.80 26.45 -8.10
N MET A 50 -10.92 27.30 -8.62
CA MET A 50 -10.00 28.08 -7.78
C MET A 50 -10.75 29.05 -6.86
N SER A 51 -11.87 29.62 -7.30
CA SER A 51 -12.70 30.53 -6.49
C SER A 51 -13.63 29.83 -5.50
N GLN A 52 -13.81 28.51 -5.59
CA GLN A 52 -14.59 27.76 -4.61
C GLN A 52 -13.87 27.70 -3.25
N SER A 53 -14.63 27.99 -2.19
CA SER A 53 -14.19 27.83 -0.80
C SER A 53 -14.41 26.41 -0.28
N GLN A 54 -15.34 25.66 -0.88
CA GLN A 54 -15.74 24.31 -0.48
C GLN A 54 -16.01 23.44 -1.71
N TYR A 55 -15.92 22.13 -1.51
CA TYR A 55 -16.25 21.11 -2.51
C TYR A 55 -17.75 21.14 -2.84
N ASP A 56 -18.10 21.23 -4.13
CA ASP A 56 -19.47 21.10 -4.65
C ASP A 56 -19.68 19.69 -5.22
N GLU A 57 -20.50 18.88 -4.56
CA GLU A 57 -20.72 17.49 -4.96
C GLU A 57 -21.38 17.31 -6.33
N ASN A 58 -21.97 18.36 -6.91
CA ASN A 58 -22.64 18.31 -8.21
C ASN A 58 -21.74 18.80 -9.35
N TYR A 59 -20.57 19.36 -9.05
CA TYR A 59 -19.62 19.81 -10.07
C TYR A 59 -18.75 18.62 -10.56
N PRO A 60 -18.59 18.41 -11.88
CA PRO A 60 -17.86 17.27 -12.43
C PRO A 60 -16.35 17.52 -12.48
N TYR A 61 -15.69 17.51 -11.32
CA TYR A 61 -14.25 17.77 -11.23
C TYR A 61 -13.39 16.71 -11.91
N ALA A 62 -13.83 15.46 -12.02
CA ALA A 62 -13.05 14.45 -12.73
C ALA A 62 -13.09 14.65 -14.25
N ASP A 63 -14.20 15.17 -14.79
CA ASP A 63 -14.27 15.60 -16.19
C ASP A 63 -13.28 16.76 -16.43
N LEU A 64 -13.25 17.75 -15.52
CA LEU A 64 -12.31 18.87 -15.59
C LEU A 64 -10.85 18.42 -15.46
N TYR A 65 -10.56 17.49 -14.56
CA TYR A 65 -9.23 16.89 -14.40
C TYR A 65 -8.75 16.22 -15.69
N THR A 66 -9.63 15.44 -16.33
CA THR A 66 -9.33 14.76 -17.60
C THR A 66 -9.08 15.77 -18.72
N ALA A 67 -9.90 16.83 -18.80
CA ALA A 67 -9.73 17.91 -19.77
C ALA A 67 -8.41 18.67 -19.54
N PHE A 68 -8.06 18.94 -18.29
CA PHE A 68 -6.80 19.57 -17.91
C PHE A 68 -5.59 18.78 -18.43
N PHE A 69 -5.49 17.49 -18.11
CA PHE A 69 -4.34 16.68 -18.57
C PHE A 69 -4.30 16.50 -20.10
N SER A 70 -5.46 16.38 -20.73
CA SER A 70 -5.56 16.29 -22.19
C SER A 70 -5.01 17.56 -22.87
N GLU A 71 -5.39 18.74 -22.38
CA GLU A 71 -4.91 20.00 -22.94
C GLU A 71 -3.45 20.29 -22.59
N VAL A 72 -3.06 20.13 -21.33
CA VAL A 72 -1.71 20.48 -20.87
C VAL A 72 -0.66 19.59 -21.52
N GLU A 73 -0.89 18.27 -21.62
CA GLU A 73 0.08 17.37 -22.27
C GLU A 73 0.15 17.61 -23.79
N SER A 74 -0.99 17.83 -24.47
CA SER A 74 -1.00 18.04 -25.93
C SER A 74 -0.41 19.38 -26.37
N LYS A 75 -0.35 20.37 -25.46
CA LYS A 75 0.16 21.71 -25.73
C LYS A 75 1.37 22.09 -24.86
N ILE A 76 2.02 21.12 -24.21
CA ILE A 76 3.09 21.41 -23.24
C ILE A 76 4.21 22.27 -23.83
N ASP A 77 4.57 22.03 -25.09
CA ASP A 77 5.58 22.81 -25.80
C ASP A 77 5.21 24.31 -25.89
N LYS A 78 3.93 24.63 -26.06
CA LYS A 78 3.43 26.01 -26.15
C LYS A 78 3.19 26.62 -24.78
N ILE A 79 2.60 25.85 -23.86
CA ILE A 79 2.26 26.28 -22.51
C ILE A 79 3.51 26.60 -21.70
N TYR A 80 4.54 25.76 -21.83
CA TYR A 80 5.75 25.82 -21.02
C TYR A 80 7.01 26.07 -21.85
N ASP A 81 7.43 25.14 -22.71
CA ASP A 81 8.79 25.15 -23.29
C ASP A 81 9.08 26.43 -24.11
N GLN A 82 8.21 26.79 -25.05
CA GLN A 82 8.39 27.97 -25.90
C GLN A 82 8.31 29.27 -25.11
N ARG A 83 7.36 29.38 -24.17
CA ARG A 83 7.22 30.58 -23.33
C ARG A 83 8.43 30.75 -22.45
N ARG A 84 8.84 29.70 -21.73
CA ARG A 84 10.01 29.73 -20.86
C ARG A 84 11.28 30.10 -21.63
N ARG A 85 11.51 29.51 -22.81
CA ARG A 85 12.64 29.90 -23.70
C ARG A 85 12.61 31.37 -24.11
N ASN A 86 11.43 31.87 -24.48
CA ASN A 86 11.29 33.27 -24.88
C ASN A 86 11.57 34.20 -23.69
N LEU A 87 11.12 33.84 -22.48
CA LEU A 87 11.42 34.58 -21.26
C LEU A 87 12.92 34.56 -20.94
N GLU A 88 13.59 33.41 -21.03
CA GLU A 88 15.04 33.33 -20.81
C GLU A 88 15.82 34.18 -21.81
N ARG A 89 15.45 34.11 -23.09
CA ARG A 89 16.05 34.96 -24.13
C ARG A 89 15.80 36.45 -23.85
N ASN A 90 14.59 36.82 -23.45
CA ASN A 90 14.27 38.21 -23.10
C ASN A 90 15.08 38.67 -21.88
N LYS A 91 15.22 37.82 -20.86
CA LYS A 91 16.06 38.10 -19.68
C LYS A 91 17.52 38.34 -20.08
N GLU A 92 18.10 37.48 -20.91
CA GLU A 92 19.47 37.65 -21.42
C GLU A 92 19.62 38.94 -22.24
N LEU A 93 18.66 39.27 -23.09
CA LEU A 93 18.65 40.51 -23.87
C LEU A 93 18.54 41.75 -22.98
N VAL A 94 17.71 41.71 -21.92
CA VAL A 94 17.59 42.83 -20.98
C VAL A 94 18.88 43.01 -20.19
N ILE A 95 19.49 41.92 -19.69
CA ILE A 95 20.76 41.96 -18.95
C ILE A 95 21.90 42.46 -19.84
N SER A 96 22.04 41.92 -21.05
CA SER A 96 23.11 42.31 -21.99
C SER A 96 22.98 43.74 -22.51
N ASN A 97 21.76 44.30 -22.52
CA ASN A 97 21.49 45.68 -22.94
C ASN A 97 21.23 46.64 -21.76
N GLN A 98 21.51 46.25 -20.51
CA GLN A 98 21.62 47.21 -19.40
C GLN A 98 22.79 48.17 -19.72
N PRO A 99 22.54 49.48 -19.80
CA PRO A 99 23.42 50.38 -20.55
C PRO A 99 24.80 50.53 -19.89
N LEU A 100 25.85 50.21 -20.65
CA LEU A 100 27.21 50.74 -20.41
C LEU A 100 27.35 52.20 -20.91
N SER A 101 26.33 52.78 -21.55
CA SER A 101 26.36 54.17 -22.03
C SER A 101 24.96 54.74 -22.33
N ASP A 102 24.67 55.94 -21.82
CA ASP A 102 23.40 56.69 -21.86
C ASP A 102 22.89 57.17 -23.25
N LYS A 103 23.45 56.71 -24.37
CA LYS A 103 23.31 57.43 -25.66
C LYS A 103 22.43 56.79 -26.75
N ASN A 104 21.67 55.72 -26.49
CA ASN A 104 20.84 55.10 -27.54
C ASN A 104 19.38 54.84 -27.12
N ASP A 105 18.50 55.82 -27.41
CA ASP A 105 17.07 55.80 -27.05
C ASP A 105 16.31 54.61 -27.64
N PHE A 106 16.71 54.11 -28.82
CA PHE A 106 16.11 52.93 -29.43
C PHE A 106 16.36 51.68 -28.57
N VAL A 107 17.58 51.48 -28.09
CA VAL A 107 17.93 50.35 -27.21
C VAL A 107 17.14 50.45 -25.90
N ARG A 108 17.00 51.65 -25.34
CA ARG A 108 16.22 51.87 -24.12
C ARG A 108 14.73 51.55 -24.29
N LEU A 109 14.13 51.96 -25.41
CA LEU A 109 12.71 51.66 -25.71
C LEU A 109 12.51 50.17 -26.01
N TYR A 110 13.44 49.55 -26.73
CA TYR A 110 13.42 48.12 -27.00
C TYR A 110 13.56 47.30 -25.71
N THR A 111 14.54 47.60 -24.85
CA THR A 111 14.71 46.93 -23.55
C THR A 111 13.49 47.12 -22.66
N ARG A 112 12.87 48.31 -22.64
CA ARG A 112 11.59 48.52 -21.92
C ARG A 112 10.43 47.67 -22.46
N SER A 113 10.40 47.40 -23.77
CA SER A 113 9.35 46.58 -24.38
C SER A 113 9.49 45.09 -24.06
N LEU A 114 10.68 44.63 -23.65
CA LEU A 114 10.94 43.24 -23.26
C LEU A 114 10.49 42.92 -21.82
N GLY A 115 10.21 43.94 -21.00
CA GLY A 115 9.83 43.82 -19.59
C GLY A 115 10.99 44.05 -18.62
N ASP A 116 10.68 44.15 -17.32
CA ASP A 116 11.69 44.19 -16.26
C ASP A 116 12.23 42.78 -15.98
N VAL A 117 13.51 42.66 -15.59
CA VAL A 117 14.13 41.36 -15.26
C VAL A 117 13.38 40.66 -14.14
N ALA A 118 12.96 41.42 -13.12
CA ALA A 118 12.20 40.87 -12.00
C ALA A 118 10.85 40.28 -12.46
N ASP A 119 10.13 40.95 -13.36
CA ASP A 119 8.87 40.46 -13.91
C ASP A 119 9.08 39.20 -14.76
N ILE A 120 10.16 39.15 -15.55
CA ILE A 120 10.51 37.98 -16.37
C ILE A 120 10.86 36.78 -15.46
N GLU A 121 11.66 37.01 -14.42
CA GLU A 121 12.01 35.97 -13.43
C GLU A 121 10.78 35.45 -12.69
N GLN A 122 9.88 36.35 -12.30
CA GLN A 122 8.59 35.99 -11.70
C GLN A 122 7.78 35.09 -12.65
N GLN A 123 7.66 35.45 -13.93
CA GLN A 123 6.93 34.63 -14.92
C GLN A 123 7.58 33.26 -15.17
N ILE A 124 8.92 33.18 -15.18
CA ILE A 124 9.63 31.90 -15.24
C ILE A 124 9.32 31.06 -14.00
N GLN A 125 9.36 31.67 -12.82
CA GLN A 125 9.07 30.99 -11.56
C GLN A 125 7.62 30.48 -11.52
N GLU A 126 6.65 31.26 -11.99
CA GLU A 126 5.24 30.84 -12.08
C GLU A 126 5.05 29.64 -13.01
N LEU A 127 5.76 29.60 -14.15
CA LEU A 127 5.75 28.45 -15.05
C LEU A 127 6.39 27.21 -14.39
N ASP A 128 7.52 27.39 -13.71
CA ASP A 128 8.21 26.31 -13.01
C ASP A 128 7.37 25.78 -11.85
N ASP A 129 6.72 26.64 -11.06
CA ASP A 129 5.81 26.27 -9.98
C ASP A 129 4.58 25.51 -10.49
N PHE A 130 4.01 25.94 -11.62
CA PHE A 130 2.94 25.20 -12.30
C PHE A 130 3.37 23.77 -12.61
N ILE A 131 4.48 23.58 -13.33
CA ILE A 131 4.99 22.25 -13.68
C ILE A 131 5.31 21.43 -12.42
N PHE A 132 5.94 22.05 -11.43
CA PHE A 132 6.30 21.36 -10.19
C PHE A 132 5.08 20.85 -9.43
N SER A 133 3.99 21.64 -9.38
CA SER A 133 2.74 21.32 -8.68
C SER A 133 1.94 20.15 -9.28
N ILE A 134 2.25 19.70 -10.51
CA ILE A 134 1.60 18.54 -11.13
C ILE A 134 1.93 17.25 -10.35
N TYR A 135 3.18 17.10 -9.88
CA TYR A 135 3.63 15.91 -9.15
C TYR A 135 3.89 16.18 -7.66
N ASP A 136 4.39 17.38 -7.31
CA ASP A 136 4.51 17.83 -5.90
C ASP A 136 3.16 18.34 -5.39
N ASN A 137 2.13 17.50 -5.49
CA ASN A 137 0.74 17.85 -5.22
C ASN A 137 0.32 17.30 -3.84
N ASP A 138 0.44 18.14 -2.81
CA ASP A 138 0.13 17.77 -1.42
C ASP A 138 -1.37 17.92 -1.08
N ASN A 139 -2.18 17.11 -1.74
CA ASN A 139 -3.65 17.19 -1.72
C ASN A 139 -4.34 16.39 -0.61
N ASN A 140 -3.60 15.65 0.22
CA ASN A 140 -4.13 14.80 1.29
C ASN A 140 -5.24 13.80 0.84
N ILE A 141 -5.30 13.41 -0.44
CA ILE A 141 -6.36 12.52 -0.96
C ILE A 141 -6.30 11.10 -0.39
N LEU A 142 -5.11 10.61 -0.02
CA LEU A 142 -4.97 9.26 0.53
C LEU A 142 -5.61 9.12 1.92
N PRO A 143 -5.31 9.99 2.92
CA PRO A 143 -6.05 9.99 4.18
C PRO A 143 -7.56 10.18 4.01
N GLN A 144 -8.00 11.08 3.12
CA GLN A 144 -9.43 11.31 2.86
C GLN A 144 -10.12 10.07 2.29
N THR A 145 -9.48 9.41 1.32
CA THR A 145 -10.00 8.17 0.74
C THR A 145 -10.02 7.06 1.78
N PHE A 146 -8.96 6.94 2.59
CA PHE A 146 -8.91 5.94 3.65
C PHE A 146 -10.01 6.14 4.67
N ALA A 147 -10.33 7.38 5.06
CA ALA A 147 -11.42 7.66 6.00
C ALA A 147 -12.77 7.03 5.55
N ALA A 148 -13.05 7.00 4.24
CA ALA A 148 -14.26 6.38 3.70
C ALA A 148 -14.29 4.85 3.81
N ILE A 149 -13.13 4.19 3.89
CA ILE A 149 -13.01 2.72 3.94
C ILE A 149 -12.43 2.20 5.26
N LYS A 150 -11.99 3.07 6.16
CA LYS A 150 -11.14 2.80 7.35
C LYS A 150 -11.66 1.65 8.22
N SER A 151 -12.98 1.58 8.40
CA SER A 151 -13.61 0.56 9.24
C SER A 151 -13.43 -0.87 8.69
N ILE A 152 -13.25 -1.03 7.37
CA ILE A 152 -13.16 -2.33 6.71
C ILE A 152 -11.84 -3.05 7.05
N PRO A 153 -10.64 -2.49 6.74
CA PRO A 153 -9.39 -3.17 7.07
C PRO A 153 -9.12 -3.20 8.58
N LEU A 154 -9.49 -2.16 9.35
CA LEU A 154 -9.23 -2.15 10.79
C LEU A 154 -10.06 -3.18 11.57
N ARG A 155 -11.26 -3.50 11.09
CA ARG A 155 -12.13 -4.51 11.71
C ARG A 155 -12.07 -5.88 11.03
N HIS A 156 -11.20 -6.04 10.03
CA HIS A 156 -11.05 -7.30 9.30
C HIS A 156 -10.66 -8.44 10.24
N ALA A 157 -11.31 -9.58 10.04
CA ALA A 157 -11.01 -10.83 10.70
C ALA A 157 -10.70 -11.94 9.69
N PRO A 158 -9.95 -12.99 10.09
CA PRO A 158 -9.57 -14.08 9.19
C PRO A 158 -10.73 -14.74 8.44
N VAL A 159 -11.93 -14.72 9.01
CA VAL A 159 -13.13 -15.35 8.41
C VAL A 159 -13.98 -14.44 7.57
N ASP A 160 -13.72 -13.13 7.60
CA ASP A 160 -14.48 -12.18 6.80
C ASP A 160 -14.19 -12.40 5.31
N THR A 161 -15.04 -11.81 4.48
CA THR A 161 -14.74 -11.62 3.06
C THR A 161 -13.42 -10.85 2.91
N GLU A 162 -12.65 -11.16 1.87
CA GLU A 162 -11.39 -10.45 1.60
C GLU A 162 -11.60 -8.93 1.59
N ILE A 163 -10.64 -8.19 2.14
CA ILE A 163 -10.69 -6.72 2.23
C ILE A 163 -10.92 -6.10 0.84
N GLU A 164 -10.30 -6.67 -0.20
CA GLU A 164 -10.49 -6.28 -1.60
C GLU A 164 -11.98 -6.18 -1.98
N SER A 165 -12.71 -7.28 -1.81
CA SER A 165 -14.13 -7.37 -2.18
C SER A 165 -15.03 -6.55 -1.26
N SER A 166 -14.67 -6.45 0.02
CA SER A 166 -15.43 -5.66 0.99
C SER A 166 -15.40 -4.16 0.65
N ILE A 167 -14.22 -3.64 0.29
CA ILE A 167 -14.09 -2.26 -0.20
C ILE A 167 -14.80 -2.09 -1.54
N THR A 168 -14.67 -3.05 -2.47
CA THR A 168 -15.36 -3.03 -3.77
C THR A 168 -16.87 -2.88 -3.61
N LYS A 169 -17.46 -3.64 -2.69
CA LYS A 169 -18.89 -3.56 -2.39
C LYS A 169 -19.27 -2.23 -1.72
N SER A 170 -18.40 -1.71 -0.85
CA SER A 170 -18.65 -0.45 -0.13
C SER A 170 -18.62 0.77 -1.05
N LEU A 171 -17.74 0.77 -2.06
CA LEU A 171 -17.52 1.87 -2.99
C LEU A 171 -18.22 1.67 -4.34
N GLN A 172 -19.11 0.69 -4.46
CA GLN A 172 -19.83 0.43 -5.70
C GLN A 172 -20.58 1.68 -6.17
N ASP A 173 -20.47 1.99 -7.47
CA ASP A 173 -21.23 3.08 -8.08
C ASP A 173 -22.72 2.70 -8.18
N GLU A 174 -23.57 3.59 -7.70
CA GLU A 174 -25.02 3.47 -7.68
C GLU A 174 -25.63 4.84 -8.05
N GLY A 175 -26.74 4.85 -8.78
CA GLY A 175 -27.41 6.08 -9.19
C GLY A 175 -26.78 6.77 -10.40
N GLU A 176 -27.08 8.06 -10.57
CA GLU A 176 -26.49 8.88 -11.62
C GLU A 176 -25.07 9.32 -11.25
N ASN A 177 -24.13 9.15 -12.18
CA ASN A 177 -22.77 9.64 -12.02
C ASN A 177 -22.74 11.18 -12.06
N VAL A 178 -21.92 11.77 -11.19
CA VAL A 178 -21.61 13.20 -11.21
C VAL A 178 -20.79 13.51 -12.46
N ASN A 179 -19.77 12.68 -12.73
CA ASN A 179 -18.92 12.81 -13.89
C ASN A 179 -19.54 12.10 -15.10
N LYS A 180 -19.65 12.80 -16.22
CA LYS A 180 -20.33 12.29 -17.41
C LYS A 180 -19.36 11.64 -18.41
N HIS A 181 -18.09 12.02 -18.37
CA HIS A 181 -17.09 11.59 -19.36
C HIS A 181 -15.90 10.86 -18.72
N ALA A 182 -15.50 11.25 -17.52
CA ALA A 182 -14.41 10.63 -16.80
C ALA A 182 -14.79 9.24 -16.31
N GLN A 183 -13.81 8.33 -16.39
CA GLN A 183 -13.96 6.98 -15.88
C GLN A 183 -13.95 6.97 -14.35
N SER A 184 -14.92 6.30 -13.73
CA SER A 184 -14.90 6.10 -12.28
C SER A 184 -13.85 5.05 -11.86
N PRO A 185 -13.39 5.06 -10.59
CA PRO A 185 -12.51 4.01 -10.08
C PRO A 185 -13.10 2.60 -10.20
N ALA A 186 -14.40 2.40 -9.97
CA ALA A 186 -15.02 1.09 -10.13
C ALA A 186 -15.00 0.63 -11.61
N GLN A 187 -15.23 1.54 -12.55
CA GLN A 187 -15.10 1.25 -13.98
C GLN A 187 -13.65 0.90 -14.37
N ALA A 188 -12.65 1.62 -13.84
CA ALA A 188 -11.24 1.34 -14.06
C ALA A 188 -10.80 -0.02 -13.47
N GLY A 189 -11.38 -0.42 -12.34
CA GLY A 189 -11.17 -1.72 -11.70
C GLY A 189 -11.82 -2.91 -12.42
N SER A 190 -12.81 -2.65 -13.28
CA SER A 190 -13.56 -3.69 -13.98
C SER A 190 -12.69 -4.57 -14.90
N LEU A 191 -13.19 -5.75 -15.28
CA LEU A 191 -12.50 -6.62 -16.23
C LEU A 191 -12.28 -5.93 -17.58
N PHE A 192 -13.29 -5.20 -18.07
CA PHE A 192 -13.21 -4.45 -19.32
C PHE A 192 -12.19 -3.31 -19.24
N GLY A 193 -12.20 -2.53 -18.15
CA GLY A 193 -11.22 -1.45 -17.93
C GLY A 193 -9.79 -1.96 -17.92
N ARG A 194 -9.52 -3.08 -17.23
CA ARG A 194 -8.19 -3.71 -17.20
C ARG A 194 -7.74 -4.26 -18.54
N LEU A 195 -8.66 -4.87 -19.30
CA LEU A 195 -8.37 -5.37 -20.65
C LEU A 195 -8.04 -4.23 -21.61
N SER A 196 -8.86 -3.17 -21.60
CA SER A 196 -8.65 -1.97 -22.41
C SER A 196 -7.29 -1.32 -22.13
N ALA A 197 -6.94 -1.09 -20.86
CA ALA A 197 -5.64 -0.51 -20.48
C ALA A 197 -4.43 -1.36 -20.93
N THR A 198 -4.60 -2.67 -21.06
CA THR A 198 -3.54 -3.58 -21.48
C THR A 198 -3.42 -3.65 -23.00
N LEU A 199 -4.54 -3.64 -23.73
CA LEU A 199 -4.56 -3.80 -25.18
C LEU A 199 -4.44 -2.48 -25.93
N SER A 200 -4.86 -1.37 -25.34
CA SER A 200 -4.87 -0.05 -25.98
C SER A 200 -3.46 0.43 -26.42
N ASP A 201 -3.46 1.04 -27.59
CA ASP A 201 -2.34 1.79 -28.18
C ASP A 201 -2.11 3.13 -27.47
N ASP A 202 -3.14 3.64 -26.78
CA ASP A 202 -3.05 4.79 -25.89
C ASP A 202 -3.13 4.33 -24.43
N PHE A 203 -2.07 4.58 -23.67
CA PHE A 203 -1.97 4.30 -22.24
C PHE A 203 -1.28 5.46 -21.53
N LYS A 204 -2.08 6.25 -20.82
CA LYS A 204 -1.65 7.45 -20.09
C LYS A 204 -2.27 7.45 -18.68
N PRO A 205 -1.62 6.80 -17.69
CA PRO A 205 -2.21 6.58 -16.37
C PRO A 205 -2.74 7.86 -15.69
N GLN A 206 -2.00 8.96 -15.85
CA GLN A 206 -2.31 10.25 -15.23
C GLN A 206 -3.59 10.90 -15.77
N HIS A 207 -4.08 10.50 -16.94
CA HIS A 207 -5.28 11.08 -17.58
C HIS A 207 -6.60 10.50 -17.06
N THR A 208 -6.54 9.54 -16.13
CA THR A 208 -7.71 8.80 -15.65
C THR A 208 -7.82 8.92 -14.13
N THR A 209 -7.92 7.81 -13.41
CA THR A 209 -8.18 7.79 -11.97
C THR A 209 -6.91 7.92 -11.11
N SER A 210 -5.72 7.93 -11.70
CA SER A 210 -4.46 8.04 -10.98
C SER A 210 -4.08 9.50 -10.74
N LEU A 211 -4.26 9.96 -9.50
CA LEU A 211 -3.92 11.31 -9.04
C LEU A 211 -2.52 11.33 -8.37
N ALA A 212 -1.64 12.23 -8.79
CA ALA A 212 -0.35 12.38 -8.13
C ALA A 212 -0.54 12.93 -6.71
N THR A 213 0.20 12.44 -5.74
CA THR A 213 0.04 12.82 -4.34
C THR A 213 1.33 12.60 -3.54
N VAL A 214 1.51 13.37 -2.48
CA VAL A 214 2.62 13.21 -1.53
C VAL A 214 2.21 12.19 -0.46
N ARG A 215 3.02 11.16 -0.25
CA ARG A 215 2.88 10.27 0.90
C ARG A 215 3.61 10.89 2.08
N LYS A 216 2.91 10.95 3.21
CA LYS A 216 3.45 11.44 4.48
C LYS A 216 3.39 10.33 5.50
N TYR A 217 4.48 10.16 6.21
CA TYR A 217 4.58 9.20 7.29
C TYR A 217 5.09 9.87 8.55
N GLU A 218 4.57 9.48 9.71
CA GLU A 218 4.89 10.12 11.01
C GLU A 218 6.38 10.05 11.34
N TYR A 219 7.06 8.99 10.90
CA TYR A 219 8.48 8.78 11.17
C TYR A 219 9.41 9.62 10.27
N GLN A 220 8.92 10.12 9.14
CA GLN A 220 9.72 10.83 8.17
C GLN A 220 9.96 12.27 8.62
N ASP A 221 11.18 12.75 8.43
CA ASP A 221 11.44 14.18 8.44
C ASP A 221 11.06 14.81 7.09
N ASN A 222 10.95 16.13 7.04
CA ASN A 222 10.63 16.85 5.80
C ASN A 222 11.80 16.89 4.79
N SER A 223 12.89 16.13 5.01
CA SER A 223 14.09 16.21 4.17
C SER A 223 13.99 15.44 2.86
N ARG A 224 13.19 14.36 2.82
CA ARG A 224 12.97 13.54 1.61
C ARG A 224 11.48 13.33 1.37
N ARG A 225 11.03 13.57 0.13
CA ARG A 225 9.62 13.43 -0.23
C ARG A 225 9.34 12.13 -0.96
N GLU A 226 8.37 11.35 -0.46
CA GLU A 226 7.83 10.22 -1.20
C GLU A 226 6.61 10.65 -2.02
N TYR A 227 6.68 10.45 -3.33
CA TYR A 227 5.55 10.68 -4.22
C TYR A 227 4.81 9.37 -4.54
N ARG A 228 3.51 9.47 -4.78
CA ARG A 228 2.70 8.43 -5.40
C ARG A 228 2.14 8.93 -6.72
N PHE A 229 2.57 8.29 -7.80
CA PHE A 229 1.99 8.39 -9.13
C PHE A 229 2.30 7.10 -9.90
N GLY A 230 1.40 6.74 -10.83
CA GLY A 230 1.56 5.57 -11.69
C GLY A 230 2.76 5.66 -12.63
N THR A 231 2.87 4.71 -13.55
CA THR A 231 4.03 4.70 -14.43
C THR A 231 4.05 5.96 -15.29
N GLN A 232 5.24 6.52 -15.49
CA GLN A 232 5.44 7.66 -16.37
C GLN A 232 5.88 7.22 -17.77
N GLY A 233 6.04 5.92 -17.99
CA GLY A 233 6.05 5.34 -19.33
C GLY A 233 4.63 5.36 -19.88
N GLN A 234 4.46 5.96 -21.06
CA GLN A 234 3.20 6.05 -21.78
C GLN A 234 3.27 5.26 -23.08
N ARG A 235 2.11 4.83 -23.56
CA ARG A 235 1.92 4.55 -24.99
C ARG A 235 1.06 5.67 -25.57
N HIS A 236 1.52 6.26 -26.66
CA HIS A 236 0.77 7.29 -27.37
C HIS A 236 0.71 6.90 -28.84
N HIS A 237 -0.49 6.56 -29.32
CA HIS A 237 -0.69 6.03 -30.67
C HIS A 237 0.19 4.82 -31.00
N GLY A 238 0.40 3.95 -30.01
CA GLY A 238 1.20 2.73 -30.14
C GLY A 238 2.69 2.92 -29.87
N GLU A 239 3.18 4.16 -29.78
CA GLU A 239 4.60 4.44 -29.51
C GLU A 239 4.87 4.59 -28.01
N GLU A 240 5.88 3.89 -27.51
CA GLU A 240 6.35 4.06 -26.14
C GLU A 240 7.17 5.34 -25.99
N ARG A 241 6.78 6.16 -25.02
CA ARG A 241 7.48 7.38 -24.62
C ARG A 241 7.44 7.58 -23.12
N VAL A 242 8.20 8.53 -22.61
CA VAL A 242 7.98 9.07 -21.26
C VAL A 242 6.93 10.17 -21.31
N SER A 243 6.17 10.34 -20.24
CA SER A 243 5.24 11.46 -20.09
C SER A 243 6.00 12.79 -20.28
N PRO A 244 5.59 13.63 -21.24
CA PRO A 244 6.23 14.93 -21.43
C PRO A 244 6.19 15.79 -20.16
N LEU A 245 5.11 15.70 -19.38
CA LEU A 245 4.97 16.43 -18.12
C LEU A 245 5.98 15.98 -17.08
N PHE A 246 6.29 14.68 -17.03
CA PHE A 246 7.28 14.15 -16.09
C PHE A 246 8.69 14.61 -16.44
N GLU A 247 9.03 14.69 -17.73
CA GLU A 247 10.34 15.21 -18.17
C GLU A 247 10.53 16.67 -17.71
N ARG A 248 9.54 17.54 -17.95
CA ARG A 248 9.61 18.95 -17.53
C ARG A 248 9.62 19.06 -16.01
N TRP A 249 8.89 18.19 -15.31
CA TRP A 249 8.93 18.14 -13.85
C TRP A 249 10.33 17.79 -13.32
N LEU A 250 11.01 16.80 -13.90
CA LEU A 250 12.39 16.45 -13.54
C LEU A 250 13.37 17.59 -13.84
N ASP A 251 13.17 18.30 -14.94
CA ASP A 251 14.00 19.46 -15.30
C ASP A 251 13.84 20.60 -14.30
N VAL A 252 12.60 20.92 -13.92
CA VAL A 252 12.32 21.93 -12.89
C VAL A 252 12.90 21.48 -11.55
N ALA A 253 12.71 20.22 -11.17
CA ALA A 253 13.26 19.69 -9.93
C ALA A 253 14.80 19.78 -9.92
N SER A 254 15.44 19.50 -11.06
CA SER A 254 16.89 19.59 -11.22
C SER A 254 17.40 21.02 -11.14
N ARG A 255 16.70 22.00 -11.72
CA ARG A 255 17.06 23.42 -11.62
C ARG A 255 16.91 23.98 -10.20
N ARG A 256 15.90 23.51 -9.46
CA ARG A 256 15.70 23.88 -8.04
C ARG A 256 16.77 23.31 -7.12
N GLU A 257 17.43 22.24 -7.55
CA GLU A 257 18.50 21.56 -6.82
C GLU A 257 19.87 22.03 -7.32
N ASN A 258 20.49 22.96 -6.60
CA ASN A 258 21.84 23.43 -6.92
C ASN A 258 22.93 22.44 -6.46
N THR A 259 22.74 21.14 -6.74
CA THR A 259 23.64 20.06 -6.34
C THR A 259 23.76 19.01 -7.43
N ASP A 260 24.90 18.33 -7.55
CA ASP A 260 25.11 17.21 -8.51
C ASP A 260 24.56 15.87 -8.05
N ARG A 261 23.72 15.90 -7.02
CA ARG A 261 23.09 14.71 -6.46
C ARG A 261 21.95 14.25 -7.35
N ILE A 262 21.58 12.98 -7.22
CA ILE A 262 20.32 12.48 -7.78
C ILE A 262 19.19 13.24 -7.10
N VAL A 263 18.30 13.86 -7.88
CA VAL A 263 17.16 14.64 -7.40
C VAL A 263 15.96 13.73 -7.16
N HIS A 264 15.79 12.70 -7.99
CA HIS A 264 14.67 11.77 -7.88
C HIS A 264 15.10 10.31 -8.09
N ILE A 265 14.61 9.40 -7.25
CA ILE A 265 14.71 7.95 -7.50
C ILE A 265 13.36 7.41 -7.92
N TYR A 266 13.32 6.81 -9.11
CA TYR A 266 12.16 6.15 -9.66
C TYR A 266 12.29 4.63 -9.52
N PHE A 267 11.66 4.06 -8.49
CA PHE A 267 11.58 2.60 -8.36
C PHE A 267 10.49 2.05 -9.28
N ASN A 268 10.92 1.46 -10.39
CA ASN A 268 10.08 0.83 -11.40
C ASN A 268 9.77 -0.62 -11.02
N ASN A 269 8.50 -0.94 -10.85
CA ASN A 269 8.00 -2.28 -10.57
C ASN A 269 7.19 -2.85 -11.75
N LEU A 270 7.48 -2.38 -12.97
CA LEU A 270 7.04 -3.00 -14.21
C LEU A 270 7.99 -4.13 -14.63
N GLY A 271 7.53 -4.99 -15.54
CA GLY A 271 8.40 -6.02 -16.13
C GLY A 271 9.60 -5.44 -16.87
N TYR A 272 10.76 -6.09 -16.75
CA TYR A 272 12.00 -5.69 -17.46
C TYR A 272 12.42 -6.73 -18.50
N ASP A 273 12.36 -8.01 -18.15
CA ASP A 273 12.79 -9.15 -18.97
C ASP A 273 11.65 -10.14 -19.23
N ARG A 274 10.41 -9.64 -19.21
CA ARG A 274 9.20 -10.44 -19.45
C ARG A 274 8.89 -10.63 -20.91
N SER A 275 8.21 -11.74 -21.19
CA SER A 275 7.65 -12.11 -22.50
C SER A 275 6.12 -12.17 -22.45
N GLY A 276 5.49 -12.42 -23.61
CA GLY A 276 4.04 -12.42 -23.76
C GLY A 276 3.46 -11.01 -23.94
N ILE A 277 2.17 -10.92 -24.26
CA ILE A 277 1.54 -9.65 -24.69
C ILE A 277 1.67 -8.56 -23.61
N GLU A 278 1.27 -8.85 -22.37
CA GLU A 278 1.37 -7.89 -21.27
C GLU A 278 2.82 -7.64 -20.86
N GLY A 279 3.65 -8.69 -20.79
CA GLY A 279 5.04 -8.60 -20.37
C GLY A 279 5.89 -7.77 -21.33
N SER A 280 5.72 -7.93 -22.64
CA SER A 280 6.43 -7.15 -23.66
C SER A 280 6.05 -5.67 -23.60
N LYS A 281 4.78 -5.34 -23.37
CA LYS A 281 4.33 -3.94 -23.22
C LYS A 281 4.91 -3.30 -21.96
N GLU A 282 4.95 -4.02 -20.83
CA GLU A 282 5.60 -3.50 -19.62
C GLU A 282 7.11 -3.32 -19.81
N ARG A 283 7.77 -4.29 -20.47
CA ARG A 283 9.18 -4.21 -20.81
C ARG A 283 9.49 -2.97 -21.66
N ALA A 284 8.71 -2.70 -22.70
CA ALA A 284 8.92 -1.54 -23.56
C ALA A 284 8.85 -0.22 -22.77
N LEU A 285 7.87 -0.09 -21.86
CA LEU A 285 7.78 1.06 -20.96
C LEU A 285 8.97 1.15 -20.00
N SER A 286 9.39 0.03 -19.39
CA SER A 286 10.57 -0.01 -18.51
C SER A 286 11.83 0.45 -19.23
N LEU A 287 12.06 -0.02 -20.47
CA LEU A 287 13.21 0.36 -21.27
C LEU A 287 13.19 1.86 -21.59
N LYS A 288 12.03 2.42 -21.96
CA LYS A 288 11.89 3.87 -22.17
C LYS A 288 12.13 4.70 -20.93
N LEU A 289 11.71 4.23 -19.76
CA LEU A 289 12.01 4.91 -18.50
C LEU A 289 13.52 4.93 -18.21
N HIS A 290 14.23 3.83 -18.46
CA HIS A 290 15.70 3.79 -18.29
C HIS A 290 16.47 4.68 -19.27
N GLU A 291 15.89 5.04 -20.40
CA GLU A 291 16.49 6.01 -21.32
C GLU A 291 16.59 7.42 -20.69
N LEU A 292 15.72 7.77 -19.73
CA LEU A 292 15.72 9.08 -19.06
C LEU A 292 17.06 9.45 -18.44
N GLU A 293 17.79 8.48 -17.88
CA GLU A 293 19.11 8.75 -17.28
C GLU A 293 20.15 9.27 -18.29
N LYS A 294 19.87 9.13 -19.59
CA LYS A 294 20.76 9.52 -20.70
C LYS A 294 20.20 10.65 -21.55
N THR A 295 18.89 10.88 -21.51
CA THR A 295 18.23 11.89 -22.34
C THR A 295 18.79 13.26 -22.01
N ARG A 296 19.17 14.03 -23.04
CA ARG A 296 19.48 15.44 -22.93
C ARG A 296 18.41 16.19 -23.69
N ASP A 297 17.92 17.29 -23.13
CA ASP A 297 17.04 18.22 -23.86
C ASP A 297 17.85 19.45 -24.29
N PHE A 298 17.42 20.11 -25.35
CA PHE A 298 17.96 21.40 -25.78
C PHE A 298 17.87 22.46 -24.68
N LEU A 299 16.84 22.37 -23.82
CA LEU A 299 16.66 23.25 -22.67
C LEU A 299 17.59 22.95 -21.48
N ASN A 300 18.17 21.75 -21.42
CA ASN A 300 19.06 21.33 -20.35
C ASN A 300 20.14 20.40 -20.93
N PRO A 301 21.34 20.93 -21.23
CA PRO A 301 22.40 20.14 -21.86
C PRO A 301 22.91 19.01 -20.94
N ASP A 302 22.65 19.11 -19.63
CA ASP A 302 22.97 18.08 -18.66
C ASP A 302 21.82 17.07 -18.55
N PRO A 303 22.13 15.76 -18.51
CA PRO A 303 21.09 14.74 -18.34
C PRO A 303 20.35 14.93 -17.01
N PRO A 304 19.04 14.58 -16.94
CA PRO A 304 18.26 14.78 -15.73
C PRO A 304 18.86 13.97 -14.58
N LYS A 305 18.87 14.58 -13.39
CA LYS A 305 19.45 14.02 -12.17
C LYS A 305 18.49 12.98 -11.56
N ILE A 306 18.22 11.89 -12.30
CA ILE A 306 17.31 10.81 -11.93
C ILE A 306 18.04 9.47 -11.85
N ALA A 307 17.61 8.61 -10.92
CA ALA A 307 17.96 7.18 -10.93
C ALA A 307 16.69 6.36 -11.20
N VAL A 308 16.69 5.58 -12.29
CA VAL A 308 15.60 4.66 -12.62
C VAL A 308 16.05 3.25 -12.28
N ILE A 309 15.36 2.61 -11.35
CA ILE A 309 15.77 1.32 -10.77
C ILE A 309 14.61 0.34 -10.90
N THR A 310 14.81 -0.76 -11.63
CA THR A 310 13.78 -1.79 -11.77
C THR A 310 13.97 -2.89 -10.74
N LEU A 311 12.91 -3.16 -9.97
CA LEU A 311 12.91 -4.18 -8.92
C LEU A 311 11.75 -5.19 -9.12
N PRO A 312 11.98 -6.48 -8.82
CA PRO A 312 10.99 -7.53 -9.02
C PRO A 312 9.72 -7.29 -8.19
N ALA A 313 8.54 -7.65 -8.70
CA ALA A 313 7.30 -7.35 -7.99
C ALA A 313 6.12 -8.34 -8.12
N ASP A 314 6.02 -9.14 -9.19
CA ASP A 314 4.87 -10.07 -9.38
C ASP A 314 5.14 -11.34 -10.19
N GLN A 315 6.32 -11.47 -10.80
CA GLN A 315 6.76 -12.67 -11.54
C GLN A 315 8.08 -13.22 -10.95
N GLY A 316 8.63 -14.28 -11.55
CA GLY A 316 9.80 -14.97 -10.99
C GLY A 316 9.56 -15.43 -9.55
N TYR A 317 10.43 -15.04 -8.61
CA TYR A 317 10.27 -15.32 -7.18
C TYR A 317 9.14 -14.55 -6.50
N MET A 318 8.56 -13.54 -7.17
CA MET A 318 7.41 -12.77 -6.67
C MET A 318 6.06 -13.31 -7.18
N LYS A 319 6.02 -14.50 -7.79
CA LYS A 319 4.77 -15.13 -8.25
C LYS A 319 3.77 -15.29 -7.10
N SER A 320 2.50 -15.01 -7.40
CA SER A 320 1.41 -14.95 -6.42
C SER A 320 1.10 -16.24 -5.67
N ARG A 321 1.64 -17.40 -6.06
CA ARG A 321 1.39 -18.69 -5.40
C ARG A 321 2.55 -19.17 -4.53
N GLU A 322 3.73 -18.55 -4.58
CA GLU A 322 4.90 -19.04 -3.86
C GLU A 322 4.72 -19.01 -2.33
N TYR A 323 4.03 -17.99 -1.79
CA TYR A 323 3.72 -17.88 -0.35
C TYR A 323 2.98 -19.10 0.23
N SER A 324 2.30 -19.88 -0.62
CA SER A 324 1.53 -21.07 -0.21
C SER A 324 2.33 -22.38 -0.25
N LYS A 325 3.54 -22.36 -0.82
CA LYS A 325 4.42 -23.53 -0.94
C LYS A 325 5.34 -23.61 0.28
N THR A 326 4.91 -24.35 1.29
CA THR A 326 5.63 -24.50 2.58
C THR A 326 6.29 -25.86 2.78
N ARG A 327 6.04 -26.80 1.86
CA ARG A 327 6.49 -28.20 1.98
C ARG A 327 7.68 -28.57 1.11
N ASP A 328 7.96 -27.75 0.10
CA ASP A 328 9.18 -27.90 -0.68
C ASP A 328 10.39 -27.41 0.12
N SER A 329 11.58 -27.77 -0.31
CA SER A 329 12.79 -27.51 0.48
C SER A 329 14.00 -27.30 -0.41
N HIS A 330 14.56 -26.11 -0.34
CA HIS A 330 15.73 -25.64 -1.09
C HIS A 330 16.90 -25.43 -0.13
N LYS A 331 18.14 -25.62 -0.58
CA LYS A 331 19.30 -25.27 0.24
C LYS A 331 19.41 -23.75 0.30
N CYS A 332 19.55 -23.17 1.49
CA CYS A 332 19.64 -21.72 1.63
C CYS A 332 20.83 -21.13 0.86
N LYS A 333 21.96 -21.85 0.81
CA LYS A 333 23.14 -21.44 0.05
C LYS A 333 22.87 -21.26 -1.45
N GLU A 334 22.19 -22.21 -2.08
CA GLU A 334 21.84 -22.14 -3.51
C GLU A 334 20.88 -20.98 -3.77
N VAL A 335 19.95 -20.73 -2.84
CA VAL A 335 19.04 -19.57 -2.90
C VAL A 335 19.81 -18.26 -2.76
N PHE A 336 20.73 -18.19 -1.81
CA PHE A 336 21.58 -17.01 -1.57
C PHE A 336 22.41 -16.68 -2.81
N GLU A 337 23.08 -17.68 -3.38
CA GLU A 337 23.89 -17.53 -4.60
C GLU A 337 23.05 -17.02 -5.78
N GLU A 338 21.83 -17.52 -5.96
CA GLU A 338 20.94 -17.04 -7.02
C GLU A 338 20.48 -15.59 -6.79
N PHE A 339 20.09 -15.24 -5.56
CA PHE A 339 19.74 -13.85 -5.22
C PHE A 339 20.91 -12.91 -5.42
N PHE A 340 22.11 -13.33 -5.04
CA PHE A 340 23.34 -12.59 -5.26
C PHE A 340 23.62 -12.41 -6.76
N ASN A 341 23.50 -13.48 -7.56
CA ASN A 341 23.69 -13.42 -9.00
C ASN A 341 22.68 -12.47 -9.68
N ILE A 342 21.41 -12.47 -9.26
CA ILE A 342 20.40 -11.53 -9.78
C ILE A 342 20.76 -10.09 -9.39
N ALA A 343 21.02 -9.83 -8.10
CA ALA A 343 21.32 -8.50 -7.60
C ALA A 343 22.60 -7.90 -8.21
N ASN A 344 23.60 -8.74 -8.48
CA ASN A 344 24.84 -8.37 -9.15
C ASN A 344 24.70 -8.33 -10.69
N GLN A 345 23.49 -8.52 -11.24
CA GLN A 345 23.23 -8.58 -12.69
C GLN A 345 24.16 -9.55 -13.44
N ASN A 346 24.48 -10.67 -12.80
CA ASN A 346 25.38 -11.68 -13.32
C ASN A 346 24.65 -12.59 -14.32
N SER A 347 25.30 -12.93 -15.43
CA SER A 347 24.79 -13.88 -16.42
C SER A 347 24.62 -15.31 -15.87
N LYS A 348 25.24 -15.62 -14.72
CA LYS A 348 25.08 -16.89 -14.00
C LYS A 348 23.71 -17.08 -13.34
N ALA A 349 22.91 -16.02 -13.17
CA ALA A 349 21.57 -16.15 -12.60
C ALA A 349 20.68 -17.03 -13.47
N VAL A 350 20.08 -18.07 -12.88
CA VAL A 350 19.35 -19.12 -13.59
C VAL A 350 17.86 -18.79 -13.81
N SER A 351 17.28 -17.89 -13.03
CA SER A 351 15.89 -17.47 -13.22
C SER A 351 15.70 -16.77 -14.58
N GLU A 352 14.72 -17.21 -15.36
CA GLU A 352 14.37 -16.59 -16.64
C GLU A 352 13.83 -15.17 -16.49
N VAL A 353 12.97 -14.96 -15.49
CA VAL A 353 12.38 -13.65 -15.17
C VAL A 353 13.04 -13.15 -13.90
N LYS A 354 13.84 -12.10 -14.04
CA LYS A 354 14.58 -11.48 -12.95
C LYS A 354 13.92 -10.17 -12.55
N ASP A 355 13.41 -9.39 -13.50
CA ASP A 355 12.85 -8.05 -13.28
C ASP A 355 13.74 -7.16 -12.40
N PHE A 356 15.06 -7.26 -12.58
CA PHE A 356 16.04 -6.54 -11.78
C PHE A 356 17.02 -5.81 -12.69
N TYR A 357 17.09 -4.48 -12.56
CA TYR A 357 18.06 -3.68 -13.31
C TYR A 357 18.37 -2.35 -12.62
N ILE A 358 19.66 -2.08 -12.46
CA ILE A 358 20.27 -0.82 -12.06
C ILE A 358 21.33 -0.51 -13.12
N SER A 359 21.28 0.70 -13.69
CA SER A 359 22.23 1.11 -14.74
C SER A 359 23.66 1.17 -14.23
N SER A 360 24.64 1.08 -15.13
CA SER A 360 26.06 1.22 -14.75
C SER A 360 26.39 2.58 -14.13
N ASN A 361 25.71 3.65 -14.58
CA ASN A 361 25.86 5.00 -14.01
C ASN A 361 25.42 5.03 -12.54
N ILE A 362 24.24 4.48 -12.24
CA ILE A 362 23.73 4.44 -10.87
C ILE A 362 24.55 3.48 -10.01
N ARG A 363 24.97 2.32 -10.54
CA ARG A 363 25.89 1.41 -9.85
C ARG A 363 27.22 2.08 -9.48
N ALA A 364 27.78 2.90 -10.36
CA ALA A 364 29.00 3.65 -10.08
C ALA A 364 28.83 4.68 -8.94
N ARG A 365 27.62 5.20 -8.74
CA ARG A 365 27.29 6.10 -7.63
C ARG A 365 27.05 5.34 -6.32
N LEU A 366 26.47 4.15 -6.39
CA LEU A 366 26.15 3.31 -5.23
C LEU A 366 27.38 2.58 -4.66
N PHE A 367 28.27 2.09 -5.52
CA PHE A 367 29.34 1.16 -5.14
C PHE A 367 30.70 1.75 -5.43
N LYS A 368 31.04 2.83 -4.72
CA LYS A 368 32.28 3.57 -4.91
C LYS A 368 33.32 3.30 -3.82
N ASP A 369 34.58 3.18 -4.22
CA ASP A 369 35.76 3.33 -3.36
C ASP A 369 36.53 4.57 -3.82
N LYS A 370 36.73 5.54 -2.92
CA LYS A 370 37.38 6.84 -3.24
C LYS A 370 36.84 7.50 -4.51
N ASP A 371 35.51 7.57 -4.62
CA ASP A 371 34.75 8.17 -5.73
C ASP A 371 34.81 7.45 -7.09
N LEU A 372 35.42 6.27 -7.16
CA LEU A 372 35.39 5.41 -8.35
C LEU A 372 34.58 4.14 -8.09
N TYR A 373 33.90 3.64 -9.12
CA TYR A 373 33.21 2.35 -9.03
C TYR A 373 34.17 1.21 -8.65
N SER A 374 33.77 0.38 -7.70
CA SER A 374 34.50 -0.82 -7.28
C SER A 374 33.60 -2.04 -7.29
N ALA A 375 33.94 -3.02 -8.14
CA ALA A 375 33.22 -4.30 -8.20
C ALA A 375 33.35 -5.10 -6.90
N ASP A 376 34.45 -4.93 -6.16
CA ASP A 376 34.63 -5.56 -4.85
C ASP A 376 33.70 -4.92 -3.80
N VAL A 377 33.59 -3.59 -3.77
CA VAL A 377 32.64 -2.88 -2.89
C VAL A 377 31.19 -3.28 -3.23
N GLU A 378 30.86 -3.39 -4.52
CA GLU A 378 29.52 -3.87 -4.93
C GLU A 378 29.25 -5.26 -4.36
N ARG A 379 30.15 -6.21 -4.60
CA ARG A 379 30.02 -7.59 -4.15
C ARG A 379 29.88 -7.66 -2.63
N GLU A 380 30.77 -6.99 -1.89
CA GLU A 380 30.74 -6.97 -0.42
C GLU A 380 29.45 -6.35 0.12
N THR A 381 29.01 -5.24 -0.47
CA THR A 381 27.78 -4.55 -0.07
C THR A 381 26.55 -5.41 -0.31
N LEU A 382 26.41 -5.98 -1.53
CA LEU A 382 25.28 -6.85 -1.86
C LEU A 382 25.27 -8.12 -0.99
N GLN A 383 26.45 -8.73 -0.76
CA GLN A 383 26.56 -9.89 0.12
C GLN A 383 26.14 -9.54 1.55
N LYS A 384 26.61 -8.41 2.10
CA LYS A 384 26.23 -7.93 3.44
C LYS A 384 24.72 -7.68 3.54
N LEU A 385 24.12 -7.01 2.57
CA LEU A 385 22.67 -6.72 2.55
C LEU A 385 21.83 -8.00 2.45
N LEU A 386 22.25 -8.96 1.62
CA LEU A 386 21.58 -10.26 1.52
C LEU A 386 21.74 -11.06 2.82
N THR A 387 22.95 -11.18 3.37
CA THR A 387 23.17 -11.89 4.63
C THR A 387 22.29 -11.32 5.74
N LYS A 388 22.23 -9.99 5.85
CA LYS A 388 21.34 -9.31 6.79
C LYS A 388 19.87 -9.62 6.51
N SER A 389 19.45 -9.66 5.25
CA SER A 389 18.04 -9.97 4.91
C SER A 389 17.62 -11.39 5.30
N PHE A 390 18.53 -12.37 5.19
CA PHE A 390 18.28 -13.73 5.67
C PHE A 390 18.19 -13.75 7.21
N GLN A 391 19.13 -13.09 7.89
CA GLN A 391 19.19 -13.00 9.35
C GLN A 391 17.98 -12.28 9.95
N ASP A 392 17.55 -11.16 9.35
CA ASP A 392 16.40 -10.37 9.80
C ASP A 392 15.08 -11.20 9.73
N LEU A 393 15.04 -12.23 8.88
CA LEU A 393 13.92 -13.20 8.77
C LEU A 393 14.20 -14.56 9.42
N GLY A 394 15.32 -14.74 10.13
CA GLY A 394 15.62 -15.92 10.93
C GLY A 394 16.22 -17.11 10.17
N PHE A 395 16.98 -16.85 9.10
CA PHE A 395 17.66 -17.89 8.32
C PHE A 395 19.19 -17.72 8.33
N ASP A 396 19.90 -18.84 8.51
CA ASP A 396 21.34 -18.97 8.28
C ASP A 396 21.59 -19.45 6.83
N PRO A 397 22.18 -18.62 5.94
CA PRO A 397 22.44 -18.99 4.55
C PRO A 397 23.26 -20.28 4.38
N GLU A 398 24.15 -20.61 5.32
CA GLU A 398 25.08 -21.74 5.16
C GLU A 398 24.51 -23.07 5.68
N LYS A 399 23.54 -23.03 6.60
CA LYS A 399 23.10 -24.24 7.33
C LYS A 399 21.66 -24.64 7.01
N ASP A 400 20.81 -23.66 6.74
CA ASP A 400 19.38 -23.92 6.71
C ASP A 400 18.89 -24.46 5.37
N ARG A 401 17.66 -24.96 5.43
CA ARG A 401 16.83 -25.22 4.26
C ARG A 401 15.60 -24.34 4.35
N MET A 402 15.09 -23.91 3.19
CA MET A 402 13.92 -23.06 3.13
C MET A 402 12.92 -23.52 2.07
N SER A 403 11.65 -23.32 2.36
CA SER A 403 10.56 -23.51 1.40
C SER A 403 10.49 -22.38 0.38
N SER A 404 9.73 -22.56 -0.69
CA SER A 404 9.49 -21.49 -1.66
C SER A 404 8.83 -20.26 -1.03
N ALA A 405 7.96 -20.45 -0.04
CA ALA A 405 7.36 -19.34 0.71
C ALA A 405 8.43 -18.53 1.47
N GLN A 406 9.34 -19.20 2.17
CA GLN A 406 10.43 -18.54 2.90
C GLN A 406 11.42 -17.85 1.94
N ARG A 407 11.76 -18.51 0.82
CA ARG A 407 12.54 -17.90 -0.27
C ARG A 407 11.91 -16.60 -0.77
N GLN A 408 10.59 -16.62 -1.04
CA GLN A 408 9.87 -15.41 -1.45
C GLN A 408 9.92 -14.32 -0.38
N ALA A 409 9.75 -14.66 0.90
CA ALA A 409 9.80 -13.69 2.00
C ALA A 409 11.17 -13.00 2.08
N VAL A 410 12.26 -13.75 1.99
CA VAL A 410 13.63 -13.21 2.00
C VAL A 410 13.89 -12.32 0.79
N TRP A 411 13.53 -12.77 -0.42
CA TRP A 411 13.69 -11.94 -1.62
C TRP A 411 12.90 -10.65 -1.54
N PHE A 412 11.65 -10.74 -1.06
CA PHE A 412 10.78 -9.59 -0.86
C PHE A 412 11.40 -8.60 0.14
N HIS A 413 11.90 -9.09 1.28
CA HIS A 413 12.54 -8.23 2.27
C HIS A 413 13.79 -7.53 1.71
N PHE A 414 14.65 -8.27 1.01
CA PHE A 414 15.86 -7.73 0.39
C PHE A 414 15.54 -6.61 -0.61
N ILE A 415 14.66 -6.87 -1.59
CA ILE A 415 14.38 -5.91 -2.67
C ILE A 415 13.41 -4.80 -2.27
N LYS A 416 12.58 -4.97 -1.24
CA LYS A 416 11.61 -3.94 -0.82
C LYS A 416 12.07 -3.12 0.36
N PHE A 417 13.05 -3.60 1.13
CA PHE A 417 13.61 -2.87 2.26
C PHE A 417 15.13 -2.76 2.21
N ALA A 418 15.89 -3.85 2.34
CA ALA A 418 17.34 -3.76 2.61
C ALA A 418 18.11 -3.03 1.50
N LEU A 419 17.93 -3.46 0.24
CA LEU A 419 18.56 -2.84 -0.92
C LEU A 419 17.96 -1.45 -1.20
N THR A 420 16.64 -1.31 -1.12
CA THR A 420 15.94 -0.04 -1.33
C THR A 420 16.40 1.04 -0.36
N ASN A 421 16.52 0.71 0.93
CA ASN A 421 17.00 1.62 1.95
C ASN A 421 18.46 2.01 1.69
N PHE A 422 19.32 1.05 1.35
CA PHE A 422 20.70 1.36 0.96
C PHE A 422 20.75 2.35 -0.22
N ILE A 423 19.97 2.10 -1.27
CA ILE A 423 19.89 2.97 -2.45
C ILE A 423 19.45 4.39 -2.08
N ILE A 424 18.39 4.53 -1.28
CA ILE A 424 17.86 5.85 -0.88
C ILE A 424 18.88 6.60 -0.02
N GLU A 425 19.52 5.93 0.94
CA GLU A 425 20.50 6.58 1.82
C GLU A 425 21.79 6.97 1.07
N GLU A 426 22.29 6.10 0.20
CA GLU A 426 23.55 6.33 -0.53
C GLU A 426 23.41 7.40 -1.62
N LEU A 427 22.31 7.37 -2.39
CA LEU A 427 22.06 8.39 -3.41
C LEU A 427 21.52 9.70 -2.82
N ASN A 428 20.95 9.63 -1.61
CA ASN A 428 20.40 10.75 -0.84
C ASN A 428 19.56 11.74 -1.69
N PRO A 429 18.45 11.27 -2.30
CA PRO A 429 17.68 12.10 -3.22
C PRO A 429 16.78 13.08 -2.47
N ARG A 430 16.38 14.16 -3.16
CA ARG A 430 15.30 15.03 -2.67
C ARG A 430 13.97 14.27 -2.59
N SER A 431 13.73 13.37 -3.54
CA SER A 431 12.48 12.63 -3.61
C SER A 431 12.62 11.24 -4.21
N TYR A 432 11.61 10.41 -4.01
CA TYR A 432 11.52 9.10 -4.64
C TYR A 432 10.07 8.64 -4.80
N ASN A 433 9.83 7.65 -5.63
CA ASN A 433 8.52 6.99 -5.72
C ASN A 433 8.64 5.49 -6.00
N PHE A 434 7.60 4.75 -5.65
CA PHE A 434 7.43 3.33 -6.00
C PHE A 434 6.33 3.19 -7.04
N SER A 435 6.71 2.96 -8.29
CA SER A 435 5.79 2.95 -9.41
C SER A 435 5.53 1.57 -9.98
N CYS A 436 4.28 1.32 -10.34
CA CYS A 436 3.87 0.31 -11.31
C CYS A 436 2.85 0.98 -12.24
N LYS A 437 2.07 0.24 -13.04
CA LYS A 437 1.04 0.83 -13.93
C LYS A 437 0.28 1.99 -13.27
N ASP A 438 -0.32 1.74 -12.11
CA ASP A 438 -1.04 2.76 -11.34
C ASP A 438 -0.46 3.02 -9.94
N ALA A 439 0.74 2.52 -9.59
CA ALA A 439 1.32 2.68 -8.24
C ALA A 439 0.39 2.32 -7.05
N ILE A 440 -0.52 1.36 -7.22
CA ILE A 440 -1.45 0.89 -6.17
C ILE A 440 -1.16 -0.52 -5.68
N ASP A 441 -0.77 -1.42 -6.58
CA ASP A 441 -0.59 -2.84 -6.32
C ASP A 441 0.88 -3.10 -5.95
N ARG A 442 1.71 -3.41 -6.96
CA ARG A 442 3.15 -3.62 -6.84
C ARG A 442 3.89 -2.43 -6.22
N GLY A 443 3.59 -1.22 -6.69
CA GLY A 443 4.16 0.03 -6.16
C GLY A 443 3.67 0.31 -4.74
N GLY A 444 2.36 0.15 -4.49
CA GLY A 444 1.74 0.38 -3.18
C GLY A 444 2.28 -0.53 -2.09
N VAL A 445 2.43 -1.83 -2.37
CA VAL A 445 3.03 -2.78 -1.41
C VAL A 445 4.52 -2.52 -1.17
N SER A 446 5.26 -2.08 -2.18
CA SER A 446 6.68 -1.73 -2.01
C SER A 446 6.85 -0.53 -1.08
N SER A 447 6.04 0.52 -1.31
CA SER A 447 5.96 1.70 -0.46
C SER A 447 5.55 1.33 0.98
N ALA A 448 4.45 0.60 1.15
CA ALA A 448 3.96 0.22 2.48
C ALA A 448 4.98 -0.60 3.27
N TYR A 449 5.64 -1.58 2.63
CA TYR A 449 6.63 -2.40 3.32
C TYR A 449 7.93 -1.65 3.63
N TYR A 450 8.45 -0.87 2.69
CA TYR A 450 9.63 -0.03 2.92
C TYR A 450 9.42 0.88 4.14
N ASN A 451 8.29 1.59 4.16
CA ASN A 451 7.97 2.53 5.23
C ASN A 451 7.68 1.83 6.57
N LEU A 452 7.02 0.66 6.57
CA LEU A 452 6.86 -0.16 7.78
C LEU A 452 8.22 -0.50 8.39
N MET A 453 9.10 -1.11 7.59
CA MET A 453 10.40 -1.56 8.08
C MET A 453 11.31 -0.40 8.48
N LYS A 454 11.32 0.70 7.72
CA LYS A 454 12.08 1.91 8.05
C LYS A 454 11.60 2.54 9.34
N SER A 455 10.29 2.71 9.52
CA SER A 455 9.72 3.30 10.74
C SER A 455 10.08 2.46 11.98
N PHE A 456 10.20 1.14 11.85
CA PHE A 456 10.58 0.27 12.96
C PHE A 456 12.03 0.45 13.40
N THR A 457 12.85 1.17 12.66
CA THR A 457 14.21 1.58 13.05
C THR A 457 14.26 2.92 13.79
N THR A 458 13.14 3.64 13.89
CA THR A 458 13.06 4.96 14.53
C THR A 458 12.36 4.88 15.90
N ALA A 459 12.34 6.02 16.60
CA ALA A 459 11.61 6.18 17.87
C ALA A 459 10.08 6.29 17.70
N ASN A 460 9.62 6.63 16.50
CA ASN A 460 8.20 6.82 16.18
C ASN A 460 7.81 5.81 15.07
N PRO A 461 7.63 4.52 15.40
CA PRO A 461 7.25 3.52 14.42
C PRO A 461 5.82 3.76 13.91
N MET A 462 5.59 3.37 12.65
CA MET A 462 4.29 3.49 11.99
C MET A 462 3.20 2.75 12.79
N THR A 463 2.02 3.37 12.88
CA THR A 463 0.85 2.77 13.51
C THR A 463 0.15 1.79 12.58
N ARG A 464 -0.69 0.89 13.13
CA ARG A 464 -1.54 0.01 12.31
C ARG A 464 -2.41 0.80 11.33
N GLU A 465 -2.99 1.91 11.79
CA GLU A 465 -3.87 2.73 10.96
C GLU A 465 -3.13 3.33 9.76
N GLU A 466 -1.95 3.88 10.00
CA GLU A 466 -1.09 4.45 8.97
C GLU A 466 -0.64 3.37 7.97
N PHE A 467 -0.32 2.15 8.43
CA PHE A 467 0.02 1.02 7.57
C PHE A 467 -1.16 0.57 6.70
N GLU A 468 -2.36 0.47 7.26
CA GLU A 468 -3.58 0.11 6.51
C GLU A 468 -3.97 1.20 5.50
N CYS A 469 -3.76 2.48 5.85
CA CYS A 469 -3.89 3.59 4.91
C CYS A 469 -2.91 3.43 3.75
N ALA A 470 -1.63 3.14 4.04
CA ALA A 470 -0.60 2.94 3.03
C ALA A 470 -0.94 1.82 2.03
N LEU A 471 -1.54 0.73 2.53
CA LEU A 471 -1.96 -0.43 1.75
C LEU A 471 -3.24 -0.20 0.94
N HIS A 472 -4.27 0.40 1.53
CA HIS A 472 -5.64 0.34 0.98
C HIS A 472 -6.13 1.65 0.36
N ALA A 473 -5.60 2.81 0.75
CA ALA A 473 -6.10 4.09 0.26
C ALA A 473 -5.93 4.25 -1.26
N ALA A 474 -4.74 3.96 -1.78
CA ALA A 474 -4.45 4.14 -3.20
C ALA A 474 -5.23 3.15 -4.10
N PRO A 475 -5.31 1.83 -3.79
CA PRO A 475 -6.20 0.93 -4.52
C PRO A 475 -7.67 1.36 -4.52
N ALA A 476 -8.16 1.90 -3.40
CA ALA A 476 -9.54 2.37 -3.30
C ALA A 476 -9.76 3.63 -4.16
N MET A 477 -8.82 4.56 -4.11
CA MET A 477 -8.83 5.78 -4.92
C MET A 477 -8.86 5.50 -6.42
N VAL A 478 -8.09 4.52 -6.89
CA VAL A 478 -7.86 4.31 -8.34
C VAL A 478 -8.77 3.25 -8.94
N LYS A 479 -9.11 2.20 -8.18
CA LYS A 479 -9.87 1.04 -8.67
C LYS A 479 -11.06 0.64 -7.81
N ALA A 480 -11.47 1.49 -6.86
CA ALA A 480 -12.56 1.24 -5.91
C ALA A 480 -12.45 -0.07 -5.12
N ARG A 481 -11.23 -0.60 -4.89
CA ARG A 481 -11.03 -1.88 -4.19
C ARG A 481 -9.91 -1.79 -3.15
N GLY A 482 -9.83 -2.78 -2.27
CA GLY A 482 -8.66 -2.96 -1.41
C GLY A 482 -7.42 -3.45 -2.18
N MET A 483 -6.28 -3.54 -1.47
CA MET A 483 -5.11 -4.25 -1.94
C MET A 483 -5.50 -5.69 -2.32
N ASN A 484 -5.03 -6.14 -3.48
CA ASN A 484 -5.37 -7.46 -4.00
C ASN A 484 -4.46 -8.55 -3.40
N HIS A 485 -4.21 -9.62 -4.16
CA HIS A 485 -3.29 -10.70 -3.80
C HIS A 485 -1.88 -10.25 -3.34
N HIS A 486 -1.41 -9.04 -3.66
CA HIS A 486 -0.16 -8.50 -3.12
C HIS A 486 -0.16 -8.38 -1.59
N LEU A 487 -1.34 -8.32 -0.95
CA LEU A 487 -1.48 -8.44 0.51
C LEU A 487 -0.88 -9.75 1.03
N ARG A 488 -0.94 -10.84 0.24
CA ARG A 488 -0.40 -12.15 0.63
C ARG A 488 1.12 -12.20 0.54
N LEU A 489 1.73 -11.43 -0.37
CA LEU A 489 3.18 -11.33 -0.50
C LEU A 489 3.78 -10.58 0.69
N ILE A 490 3.22 -9.41 1.02
CA ILE A 490 3.66 -8.65 2.19
C ILE A 490 3.38 -9.40 3.48
N TRP A 491 2.23 -10.08 3.58
CA TRP A 491 1.91 -10.94 4.72
C TRP A 491 2.98 -12.02 4.93
N ASN A 492 3.46 -12.66 3.85
CA ASN A 492 4.46 -13.72 3.94
C ASN A 492 5.83 -13.23 4.43
N ALA A 493 6.23 -12.01 4.03
CA ALA A 493 7.43 -11.36 4.55
C ALA A 493 7.26 -10.96 6.03
N VAL A 494 6.09 -10.39 6.39
CA VAL A 494 5.74 -10.04 7.77
C VAL A 494 5.68 -11.28 8.66
N ASP A 495 5.10 -12.38 8.21
CA ASP A 495 5.04 -13.65 8.96
C ASP A 495 6.46 -14.12 9.36
N SER A 496 7.37 -14.17 8.39
CA SER A 496 8.77 -14.54 8.65
C SER A 496 9.46 -13.56 9.61
N TYR A 497 9.26 -12.26 9.41
CA TYR A 497 9.84 -11.22 10.26
C TYR A 497 9.32 -11.30 11.70
N VAL A 498 8.01 -11.44 11.89
CA VAL A 498 7.39 -11.56 13.22
C VAL A 498 7.87 -12.81 13.93
N ASN A 499 8.02 -13.94 13.22
CA ASN A 499 8.50 -15.17 13.83
C ASN A 499 9.94 -15.03 14.37
N ASN A 500 10.81 -14.35 13.63
CA ASN A 500 12.19 -14.11 14.06
C ASN A 500 12.29 -13.04 15.16
N ASN A 501 11.42 -12.04 15.15
CA ASN A 501 11.49 -10.87 16.05
C ASN A 501 10.37 -10.86 17.09
N TYR A 502 9.79 -12.02 17.40
CA TYR A 502 8.55 -12.12 18.16
C TYR A 502 8.62 -11.44 19.53
N GLU A 503 9.65 -11.73 20.31
CA GLU A 503 9.82 -11.19 21.66
C GLU A 503 10.01 -9.67 21.63
N ALA A 504 10.89 -9.18 20.75
CA ALA A 504 11.14 -7.75 20.58
C ALA A 504 9.90 -6.96 20.15
N LEU A 505 9.04 -7.57 19.30
CA LEU A 505 7.77 -6.97 18.90
C LEU A 505 6.74 -7.01 20.03
N ARG A 506 6.59 -8.15 20.71
CA ARG A 506 5.66 -8.33 21.83
C ARG A 506 5.94 -7.34 22.95
N ASP A 507 7.22 -7.18 23.29
CA ASP A 507 7.65 -6.36 24.43
C ASP A 507 7.70 -4.86 24.08
N ASN A 508 7.42 -4.48 22.82
CA ASN A 508 7.29 -3.09 22.40
C ASN A 508 5.83 -2.76 22.05
N PRO A 509 5.10 -2.01 22.91
CA PRO A 509 3.68 -1.70 22.70
C PRO A 509 3.38 -0.98 21.37
N GLN A 510 4.30 -0.17 20.85
CA GLN A 510 4.11 0.58 19.61
C GLN A 510 4.27 -0.30 18.35
N LYS A 511 4.90 -1.48 18.48
CA LYS A 511 5.15 -2.42 17.36
C LYS A 511 4.36 -3.73 17.48
N ALA A 512 3.88 -4.05 18.68
CA ALA A 512 3.17 -5.30 18.99
C ALA A 512 1.92 -5.53 18.11
N TRP A 513 1.29 -4.44 17.61
CA TRP A 513 0.15 -4.53 16.70
C TRP A 513 0.44 -5.35 15.43
N LEU A 514 1.70 -5.44 14.99
CA LEU A 514 2.08 -6.19 13.78
C LEU A 514 1.84 -7.70 13.94
N ILE A 515 1.96 -8.23 15.17
CA ILE A 515 1.65 -9.63 15.49
C ILE A 515 0.16 -9.89 15.22
N ALA A 516 -0.72 -9.05 15.79
CA ALA A 516 -2.16 -9.18 15.59
C ALA A 516 -2.54 -8.94 14.12
N TRP A 517 -1.91 -7.99 13.44
CA TRP A 517 -2.14 -7.75 12.01
C TRP A 517 -1.80 -8.98 11.16
N ARG A 518 -0.65 -9.64 11.40
CA ARG A 518 -0.28 -10.90 10.75
C ARG A 518 -1.34 -11.97 11.01
N ASP A 519 -1.77 -12.14 12.24
CA ASP A 519 -2.71 -13.20 12.59
C ASP A 519 -4.09 -12.98 11.95
N LEU A 520 -4.58 -11.75 11.96
CA LEU A 520 -5.90 -11.39 11.42
C LEU A 520 -5.94 -11.41 9.89
N ASN A 521 -4.81 -11.19 9.21
CA ASN A 521 -4.69 -11.22 7.75
C ASN A 521 -4.17 -12.57 7.20
N CYS A 522 -4.13 -13.62 8.02
CA CYS A 522 -3.54 -14.91 7.64
C CYS A 522 -4.25 -15.55 6.43
N PRO A 523 -3.54 -15.83 5.33
CA PRO A 523 -4.09 -16.56 4.20
C PRO A 523 -4.60 -17.94 4.60
N HIS A 524 -5.71 -18.37 3.99
CA HIS A 524 -6.32 -19.66 4.30
C HIS A 524 -5.35 -20.85 4.15
N SER A 525 -4.42 -20.80 3.20
CA SER A 525 -3.42 -21.86 3.01
C SER A 525 -2.36 -21.94 4.13
N ARG A 526 -2.19 -20.88 4.92
CA ARG A 526 -1.15 -20.77 5.97
C ARG A 526 -1.71 -20.87 7.39
N VAL A 527 -3.04 -20.80 7.55
CA VAL A 527 -3.71 -20.78 8.87
C VAL A 527 -3.35 -21.96 9.77
N LYS A 528 -3.08 -23.15 9.23
CA LYS A 528 -2.78 -24.33 10.04
C LYS A 528 -1.48 -24.12 10.85
N GLU A 529 -0.40 -23.79 10.15
CA GLU A 529 0.92 -23.59 10.74
C GLU A 529 0.91 -22.42 11.73
N LEU A 530 0.24 -21.32 11.36
CA LEU A 530 0.16 -20.15 12.23
C LEU A 530 -0.71 -20.40 13.49
N LEU A 531 -1.81 -21.15 13.37
CA LEU A 531 -2.63 -21.52 14.53
C LEU A 531 -1.83 -22.34 15.55
N ASP A 532 -1.07 -23.33 15.08
CA ASP A 532 -0.20 -24.14 15.93
C ASP A 532 0.79 -23.25 16.71
N LEU A 533 1.48 -22.34 16.01
CA LEU A 533 2.42 -21.41 16.62
C LEU A 533 1.75 -20.46 17.61
N ARG A 534 0.61 -19.86 17.23
CA ARG A 534 -0.02 -18.81 18.03
C ARG A 534 -0.65 -19.35 19.31
N ILE A 535 -1.19 -20.57 19.29
CA ILE A 535 -1.67 -21.23 20.53
C ILE A 535 -0.52 -21.35 21.54
N LYS A 536 0.64 -21.86 21.10
CA LYS A 536 1.81 -22.00 21.96
C LYS A 536 2.25 -20.66 22.55
N GLN A 537 2.43 -19.65 21.70
CA GLN A 537 2.84 -18.31 22.14
C GLN A 537 1.83 -17.68 23.11
N SER A 538 0.53 -17.78 22.84
CA SER A 538 -0.50 -17.22 23.71
C SER A 538 -0.59 -17.96 25.05
N LEU A 539 -0.41 -19.29 25.08
CA LEU A 539 -0.34 -20.06 26.32
C LEU A 539 0.86 -19.61 27.17
N GLU A 540 2.05 -19.54 26.58
CA GLU A 540 3.28 -19.11 27.28
C GLU A 540 3.13 -17.71 27.90
N GLU A 541 2.51 -16.77 27.18
CA GLU A 541 2.26 -15.42 27.67
C GLU A 541 1.26 -15.37 28.82
N LEU A 542 0.14 -16.09 28.69
CA LEU A 542 -0.87 -16.15 29.74
C LEU A 542 -0.36 -16.90 30.97
N GLU A 543 0.47 -17.93 30.81
CA GLU A 543 1.12 -18.63 31.91
C GLU A 543 2.10 -17.72 32.65
N LYS A 544 2.89 -16.92 31.91
CA LYS A 544 3.78 -15.91 32.51
C LYS A 544 2.97 -14.86 33.28
N ALA A 545 1.87 -14.38 32.70
CA ALA A 545 0.99 -13.42 33.35
C ALA A 545 0.29 -14.01 34.59
N ASN A 546 -0.14 -15.27 34.53
CA ASN A 546 -0.74 -15.99 35.67
C ASN A 546 0.27 -16.23 36.79
N LYS A 547 1.56 -16.41 36.48
CA LYS A 547 2.62 -16.48 37.49
C LYS A 547 2.84 -15.12 38.17
N ALA A 548 2.72 -14.02 37.42
CA ALA A 548 2.86 -12.67 37.96
C ALA A 548 1.65 -12.22 38.79
N ASN A 549 0.43 -12.57 38.36
CA ASN A 549 -0.82 -12.33 39.08
C ASN A 549 -1.62 -13.64 39.21
N PRO A 550 -1.27 -14.50 40.17
CA PRO A 550 -2.01 -15.74 40.40
C PRO A 550 -3.46 -15.46 40.74
N LYS A 551 -4.38 -16.22 40.13
CA LYS A 551 -5.83 -16.16 40.34
C LYS A 551 -6.54 -14.96 39.71
N ASP A 552 -5.91 -14.19 38.82
CA ASP A 552 -6.68 -13.26 37.97
C ASP A 552 -7.72 -14.07 37.16
N PRO A 553 -9.03 -13.85 37.40
CA PRO A 553 -10.08 -14.65 36.77
C PRO A 553 -10.07 -14.50 35.24
N LYS A 554 -9.65 -13.34 34.71
CA LYS A 554 -9.53 -13.11 33.26
C LYS A 554 -8.47 -14.02 32.66
N ILE A 555 -7.31 -14.12 33.30
CA ILE A 555 -6.18 -14.92 32.82
C ILE A 555 -6.48 -16.41 32.94
N VAL A 556 -6.98 -16.86 34.10
CA VAL A 556 -7.33 -18.28 34.32
C VAL A 556 -8.38 -18.76 33.33
N LYS A 557 -9.42 -17.94 33.08
CA LYS A 557 -10.45 -18.28 32.10
C LYS A 557 -9.89 -18.35 30.68
N SER A 558 -9.00 -17.43 30.33
CA SER A 558 -8.38 -17.37 28.99
C SER A 558 -7.46 -18.58 28.74
N LEU A 559 -6.72 -19.04 29.75
CA LEU A 559 -5.96 -20.29 29.67
C LEU A 559 -6.85 -21.49 29.36
N LYS A 560 -8.01 -21.61 30.03
CA LYS A 560 -8.99 -22.67 29.75
C LYS A 560 -9.50 -22.63 28.31
N ILE A 561 -9.86 -21.44 27.82
CA ILE A 561 -10.31 -21.25 26.42
C ILE A 561 -9.22 -21.70 25.44
N LEU A 562 -7.95 -21.33 25.67
CA LEU A 562 -6.85 -21.72 24.79
C LEU A 562 -6.58 -23.24 24.79
N GLN A 563 -6.67 -23.90 25.95
CA GLN A 563 -6.55 -25.36 26.06
C GLN A 563 -7.67 -26.09 25.32
N GLU A 564 -8.90 -25.56 25.39
CA GLU A 564 -10.02 -26.09 24.61
C GLU A 564 -9.81 -25.89 23.10
N ILE A 565 -9.31 -24.72 22.68
CA ILE A 565 -8.95 -24.47 21.28
C ILE A 565 -7.86 -25.45 20.81
N GLU A 566 -6.82 -25.68 21.61
CA GLU A 566 -5.75 -26.63 21.30
C GLU A 566 -6.29 -28.06 21.14
N THR A 567 -7.21 -28.46 22.02
CA THR A 567 -7.90 -29.76 21.93
C THR A 567 -8.66 -29.90 20.61
N HIS A 568 -9.47 -28.90 20.24
CA HIS A 568 -10.21 -28.90 18.97
C HIS A 568 -9.28 -28.95 17.76
N LYS A 569 -8.18 -28.18 17.81
CA LYS A 569 -7.15 -28.18 16.79
C LYS A 569 -6.53 -29.58 16.61
N ASN A 570 -6.18 -30.26 17.71
CA ASN A 570 -5.62 -31.62 17.70
C ASN A 570 -6.63 -32.67 17.20
N LEU A 571 -7.93 -32.48 17.45
CA LEU A 571 -8.98 -33.33 16.88
C LEU A 571 -9.09 -33.16 15.35
N GLY A 572 -8.56 -32.07 14.79
CA GLY A 572 -8.57 -31.81 13.35
C GLY A 572 -9.90 -31.25 12.85
N VAL A 573 -10.61 -30.49 13.69
CA VAL A 573 -11.89 -29.87 13.31
C VAL A 573 -11.72 -28.85 12.18
N SER A 574 -12.81 -28.57 11.47
CA SER A 574 -12.89 -27.48 10.48
C SER A 574 -12.85 -26.10 11.17
N GLY A 575 -12.73 -25.01 10.40
CA GLY A 575 -12.83 -23.65 10.93
C GLY A 575 -11.57 -23.14 11.67
N LYS A 576 -10.38 -23.52 11.21
CA LYS A 576 -9.08 -23.07 11.78
C LYS A 576 -8.92 -21.55 11.82
N ARG A 577 -9.48 -20.81 10.86
CA ARG A 577 -9.47 -19.34 10.83
C ARG A 577 -10.25 -18.73 12.00
N LEU A 578 -11.39 -19.33 12.37
CA LEU A 578 -12.14 -18.94 13.58
C LEU A 578 -11.34 -19.23 14.85
N LEU A 579 -10.68 -20.39 14.90
CA LEU A 579 -9.86 -20.75 16.05
C LEU A 579 -8.66 -19.82 16.20
N LEU A 580 -8.02 -19.43 15.09
CA LEU A 580 -6.93 -18.43 15.11
C LEU A 580 -7.43 -17.09 15.63
N GLU A 581 -8.56 -16.60 15.12
CA GLU A 581 -9.16 -15.36 15.63
C GLU A 581 -9.48 -15.44 17.13
N ALA A 582 -10.00 -16.58 17.59
CA ALA A 582 -10.24 -16.81 19.01
C ALA A 582 -8.96 -16.79 19.83
N THR A 583 -7.92 -17.49 19.40
CA THR A 583 -6.62 -17.48 20.07
C THR A 583 -6.06 -16.06 20.24
N VAL A 584 -6.16 -15.23 19.19
CA VAL A 584 -5.68 -13.84 19.23
C VAL A 584 -6.53 -12.99 20.17
N ARG A 585 -7.86 -12.95 19.97
CA ARG A 585 -8.74 -12.06 20.74
C ARG A 585 -8.82 -12.45 22.21
N THR A 586 -8.86 -13.74 22.53
CA THR A 586 -8.84 -14.23 23.92
C THR A 586 -7.58 -13.76 24.64
N ARG A 587 -6.42 -13.90 24.01
CA ARG A 587 -5.14 -13.43 24.56
C ARG A 587 -5.16 -11.91 24.76
N ASP A 588 -5.55 -11.15 23.73
CA ASP A 588 -5.49 -9.69 23.77
C ASP A 588 -6.41 -9.12 24.85
N LEU A 589 -7.61 -9.67 25.01
CA LEU A 589 -8.54 -9.26 26.07
C LEU A 589 -8.05 -9.62 27.47
N ALA A 590 -7.36 -10.74 27.62
CA ALA A 590 -6.83 -11.17 28.91
C ALA A 590 -5.68 -10.28 29.40
N LEU A 591 -4.85 -9.81 28.48
CA LEU A 591 -3.65 -9.02 28.79
C LEU A 591 -3.87 -7.50 28.69
N THR A 592 -5.04 -7.07 28.22
CA THR A 592 -5.41 -5.65 28.21
C THR A 592 -6.15 -5.30 29.49
N GLU A 593 -5.64 -4.34 30.26
CA GLU A 593 -6.27 -3.90 31.51
C GLU A 593 -7.71 -3.42 31.29
N LYS A 594 -7.91 -2.54 30.30
CA LYS A 594 -9.20 -1.96 29.92
C LYS A 594 -9.45 -2.12 28.42
N PRO A 595 -10.08 -3.23 28.00
CA PRO A 595 -10.47 -3.42 26.61
C PRO A 595 -11.43 -2.33 26.13
N SER A 596 -11.25 -1.87 24.90
CA SER A 596 -12.16 -0.92 24.28
C SER A 596 -13.53 -1.56 23.98
N HIS A 597 -14.56 -0.73 23.83
CA HIS A 597 -15.89 -1.20 23.45
C HIS A 597 -15.86 -2.00 22.14
N GLU A 598 -15.06 -1.56 21.15
CA GLU A 598 -14.90 -2.26 19.88
C GLU A 598 -14.26 -3.65 20.04
N GLN A 599 -13.29 -3.80 20.94
CA GLN A 599 -12.68 -5.10 21.22
C GLN A 599 -13.70 -6.07 21.82
N ILE A 600 -14.54 -5.60 22.75
CA ILE A 600 -15.60 -6.40 23.37
C ILE A 600 -16.66 -6.79 22.34
N GLU A 601 -17.14 -5.84 21.53
CA GLU A 601 -18.13 -6.10 20.48
C GLU A 601 -17.61 -7.12 19.45
N ALA A 602 -16.33 -7.01 19.06
CA ALA A 602 -15.72 -7.96 18.14
C ALA A 602 -15.62 -9.37 18.74
N TYR A 603 -15.32 -9.48 20.04
CA TYR A 603 -15.27 -10.77 20.73
C TYR A 603 -16.66 -11.40 20.91
N GLU A 604 -17.69 -10.59 21.12
CA GLU A 604 -19.08 -11.02 21.12
C GLU A 604 -19.54 -11.55 19.75
N LYS A 605 -19.20 -10.83 18.67
CA LYS A 605 -19.43 -11.31 17.29
C LYS A 605 -18.70 -12.62 17.03
N LEU A 606 -17.46 -12.75 17.51
CA LEU A 606 -16.70 -13.99 17.41
C LEU A 606 -17.40 -15.15 18.14
N ALA A 607 -17.86 -14.94 19.39
CA ALA A 607 -18.58 -15.96 20.16
C ALA A 607 -19.79 -16.53 19.38
N ASN A 608 -20.53 -15.62 18.71
CA ASN A 608 -21.66 -15.99 17.88
C ASN A 608 -21.27 -16.75 16.61
N ARG A 609 -20.10 -16.45 16.01
CA ARG A 609 -19.56 -17.15 14.82
C ARG A 609 -18.96 -18.52 15.15
N ILE A 610 -18.40 -18.69 16.36
CA ILE A 610 -17.88 -19.98 16.83
C ILE A 610 -19.02 -20.95 17.10
N ASN A 611 -20.18 -20.44 17.54
CA ASN A 611 -21.35 -21.24 17.85
C ASN A 611 -21.89 -22.00 16.62
N ILE A 612 -21.97 -23.32 16.73
CA ILE A 612 -22.51 -24.19 15.68
C ILE A 612 -24.01 -24.35 15.94
N ARG A 613 -24.83 -23.55 15.25
CA ARG A 613 -26.30 -23.57 15.44
C ARG A 613 -26.97 -24.91 15.07
N SER A 614 -26.34 -25.74 14.25
CA SER A 614 -26.91 -27.02 13.79
C SER A 614 -25.83 -28.10 13.64
N PRO A 615 -25.39 -28.74 14.75
CA PRO A 615 -24.34 -29.77 14.74
C PRO A 615 -24.66 -30.95 13.80
N ASN A 616 -25.92 -31.40 13.78
CA ASN A 616 -26.38 -32.48 12.89
C ASN A 616 -26.24 -32.14 11.41
N LEU A 617 -26.45 -30.87 11.02
CA LEU A 617 -26.27 -30.43 9.64
C LEU A 617 -24.79 -30.46 9.23
N HIS A 618 -23.88 -30.16 10.16
CA HIS A 618 -22.44 -30.29 9.94
C HIS A 618 -21.99 -31.75 9.82
N ILE A 619 -22.59 -32.67 10.58
CA ILE A 619 -22.37 -34.12 10.43
C ILE A 619 -22.77 -34.57 9.02
N VAL A 620 -23.99 -34.23 8.59
CA VAL A 620 -24.51 -34.60 7.25
C VAL A 620 -23.68 -33.95 6.14
N ALA A 621 -23.36 -32.66 6.25
CA ALA A 621 -22.51 -31.97 5.27
C ALA A 621 -21.10 -32.56 5.21
N GLY A 622 -20.54 -32.99 6.34
CA GLY A 622 -19.28 -33.72 6.41
C GLY A 622 -19.34 -35.05 5.67
N LEU A 623 -20.39 -35.85 5.92
CA LEU A 623 -20.64 -37.13 5.23
C LEU A 623 -20.80 -36.95 3.72
N MET A 624 -21.58 -35.95 3.28
CA MET A 624 -21.75 -35.63 1.87
C MET A 624 -20.43 -35.23 1.20
N LYS A 625 -19.62 -34.37 1.85
CA LYS A 625 -18.28 -34.01 1.35
C LYS A 625 -17.34 -35.20 1.28
N MET A 626 -17.41 -36.12 2.25
CA MET A 626 -16.64 -37.37 2.21
C MET A 626 -17.07 -38.26 1.05
N LEU A 627 -18.38 -38.46 0.84
CA LEU A 627 -18.92 -39.24 -0.28
C LEU A 627 -18.50 -38.67 -1.64
N VAL A 628 -18.67 -37.36 -1.84
CA VAL A 628 -18.19 -36.68 -3.05
C VAL A 628 -16.68 -36.82 -3.20
N GLY A 629 -15.94 -36.69 -2.09
CA GLY A 629 -14.49 -36.89 -2.05
C GLY A 629 -14.07 -38.31 -2.46
N ILE A 630 -14.78 -39.35 -2.02
CA ILE A 630 -14.51 -40.76 -2.36
C ILE A 630 -14.77 -41.01 -3.85
N VAL A 631 -15.92 -40.55 -4.37
CA VAL A 631 -16.27 -40.68 -5.80
C VAL A 631 -15.24 -39.95 -6.66
N ALA A 632 -14.92 -38.70 -6.30
CA ALA A 632 -13.90 -37.92 -7.00
C ALA A 632 -12.51 -38.53 -6.86
N TYR A 633 -12.15 -39.15 -5.73
CA TYR A 633 -10.84 -39.79 -5.51
C TYR A 633 -10.65 -41.00 -6.42
N GLY A 634 -11.68 -41.84 -6.57
CA GLY A 634 -11.68 -42.97 -7.51
C GLY A 634 -11.58 -42.53 -8.97
N LEU A 635 -12.24 -41.43 -9.34
CA LEU A 635 -12.21 -40.89 -10.71
C LEU A 635 -10.95 -40.06 -11.03
N SER A 636 -10.28 -39.49 -10.02
CA SER A 636 -9.14 -38.57 -10.20
C SER A 636 -7.77 -39.19 -9.87
N PHE A 637 -7.70 -40.52 -9.70
CA PHE A 637 -6.46 -41.24 -9.34
C PHE A 637 -5.72 -40.57 -8.17
N GLY A 638 -6.46 -40.22 -7.10
CA GLY A 638 -5.86 -39.72 -5.86
C GLY A 638 -5.88 -38.19 -5.65
N HIS A 639 -6.20 -37.40 -6.67
CA HIS A 639 -6.11 -35.93 -6.58
C HIS A 639 -7.21 -35.27 -5.72
N ALA A 640 -8.29 -35.98 -5.38
CA ALA A 640 -9.38 -35.46 -4.54
C ALA A 640 -9.19 -35.67 -3.02
N GLN A 641 -8.00 -36.07 -2.56
CA GLN A 641 -7.71 -36.34 -1.14
C GLN A 641 -8.02 -35.15 -0.21
N SER A 642 -7.85 -33.91 -0.68
CA SER A 642 -8.14 -32.68 0.08
C SER A 642 -9.62 -32.52 0.43
N MET A 643 -10.52 -32.96 -0.46
CA MET A 643 -11.96 -32.87 -0.27
C MET A 643 -12.45 -33.87 0.78
N LEU A 644 -11.85 -35.07 0.79
CA LEU A 644 -12.10 -36.10 1.80
C LEU A 644 -11.68 -35.63 3.20
N HIS A 645 -10.49 -35.04 3.33
CA HIS A 645 -10.03 -34.47 4.60
C HIS A 645 -10.91 -33.31 5.08
N SER A 646 -11.40 -32.47 4.15
CA SER A 646 -12.36 -31.39 4.45
C SER A 646 -13.70 -31.94 4.96
N GLY A 647 -14.17 -33.05 4.38
CA GLY A 647 -15.36 -33.77 4.85
C GLY A 647 -15.20 -34.32 6.27
N ILE A 648 -14.10 -35.04 6.54
CA ILE A 648 -13.78 -35.57 7.89
C ILE A 648 -13.71 -34.43 8.90
N ALA A 649 -13.01 -33.33 8.58
CA ALA A 649 -12.89 -32.20 9.48
C ALA A 649 -14.26 -31.55 9.77
N THR A 650 -15.15 -31.46 8.78
CA THR A 650 -16.50 -30.91 8.95
C THR A 650 -17.38 -31.83 9.81
N PHE A 651 -17.29 -33.14 9.59
CA PHE A 651 -17.98 -34.15 10.40
C PHE A 651 -17.54 -34.06 11.88
N LYS A 652 -16.22 -34.04 12.13
CA LYS A 652 -15.66 -33.92 13.49
C LYS A 652 -16.12 -32.64 14.20
N THR A 653 -16.22 -31.52 13.47
CA THR A 653 -16.78 -30.27 14.01
C THR A 653 -18.22 -30.45 14.49
N GLY A 654 -19.04 -31.21 13.77
CA GLY A 654 -20.42 -31.50 14.18
C GLY A 654 -20.49 -32.45 15.38
N VAL A 655 -19.63 -33.47 15.44
CA VAL A 655 -19.60 -34.46 16.53
C VAL A 655 -19.08 -33.88 17.85
N HIS A 656 -17.99 -33.09 17.80
CA HIS A 656 -17.34 -32.59 19.02
C HIS A 656 -17.91 -31.26 19.51
N GLY A 657 -18.78 -30.61 18.73
CA GLY A 657 -19.34 -29.29 19.06
C GLY A 657 -18.26 -28.23 19.28
N ARG A 658 -18.67 -27.06 19.79
CA ARG A 658 -17.78 -25.98 20.29
C ARG A 658 -18.39 -25.26 21.49
N GLU A 659 -19.30 -25.92 22.19
CA GLU A 659 -20.14 -25.33 23.22
C GLU A 659 -19.31 -24.85 24.42
N GLY A 660 -18.30 -25.62 24.83
CA GLY A 660 -17.36 -25.23 25.89
C GLY A 660 -16.68 -23.90 25.60
N ILE A 661 -16.08 -23.75 24.41
CA ILE A 661 -15.41 -22.51 23.99
C ILE A 661 -16.39 -21.35 24.02
N VAL A 662 -17.61 -21.53 23.50
CA VAL A 662 -18.62 -20.47 23.45
C VAL A 662 -19.11 -20.07 24.85
N GLN A 663 -19.38 -21.04 25.72
CA GLN A 663 -19.79 -20.78 27.10
C GLN A 663 -18.70 -20.02 27.86
N ASP A 664 -17.45 -20.41 27.67
CA ASP A 664 -16.32 -19.78 28.33
C ASP A 664 -16.08 -18.35 27.84
N ILE A 665 -16.16 -18.11 26.52
CA ILE A 665 -16.09 -16.77 25.93
C ILE A 665 -17.24 -15.90 26.45
N LYS A 666 -18.46 -16.41 26.48
CA LYS A 666 -19.64 -15.66 26.98
C LYS A 666 -19.50 -15.30 28.46
N ALA A 667 -19.03 -16.23 29.28
CA ALA A 667 -18.77 -15.97 30.70
C ALA A 667 -17.72 -14.87 30.88
N GLN A 668 -16.65 -14.89 30.08
CA GLN A 668 -15.63 -13.84 30.08
C GLN A 668 -16.20 -12.49 29.62
N LEU A 669 -17.06 -12.47 28.59
CA LEU A 669 -17.73 -11.25 28.11
C LEU A 669 -18.60 -10.59 29.19
N VAL A 670 -19.34 -11.37 29.99
CA VAL A 670 -20.14 -10.85 31.10
C VAL A 670 -19.25 -10.13 32.11
N GLN A 671 -18.13 -10.75 32.51
CA GLN A 671 -17.17 -10.14 33.44
C GLN A 671 -16.57 -8.83 32.89
N LEU A 672 -16.23 -8.81 31.59
CA LEU A 672 -15.66 -7.63 30.93
C LEU A 672 -16.66 -6.48 30.85
N LYS A 673 -17.94 -6.76 30.53
CA LYS A 673 -19.00 -5.74 30.46
C LYS A 673 -19.28 -5.13 31.84
N GLN A 674 -19.36 -5.97 32.89
CA GLN A 674 -19.53 -5.51 34.28
C GLN A 674 -18.37 -4.63 34.75
N ALA A 675 -17.12 -4.97 34.40
CA ALA A 675 -15.96 -4.17 34.77
C ALA A 675 -15.85 -2.82 34.04
N ASN A 676 -16.41 -2.72 32.84
CA ASN A 676 -16.37 -1.50 32.02
C ASN A 676 -17.54 -0.54 32.24
N ASN A 677 -18.63 -0.96 32.90
CA ASN A 677 -19.82 -0.13 33.14
C ASN A 677 -20.31 -0.23 34.60
N PRO A 678 -19.58 0.36 35.58
CA PRO A 678 -19.97 0.25 36.99
C PRO A 678 -21.27 0.98 37.36
N GLN A 679 -21.71 1.95 36.55
CA GLN A 679 -22.85 2.85 36.86
C GLN A 679 -24.23 2.29 36.51
N GLU A 680 -24.36 1.24 35.70
CA GLU A 680 -25.68 0.61 35.46
C GLU A 680 -26.17 -0.18 36.68
N ASN A 681 -25.26 -0.65 37.56
CA ASN A 681 -25.63 -1.41 38.76
C ASN A 681 -26.11 -0.55 39.95
N LEU A 682 -25.96 0.79 39.91
CA LEU A 682 -26.47 1.66 40.98
C LEU A 682 -27.97 1.97 40.82
N ASN A 683 -28.52 1.86 39.60
CA ASN A 683 -29.94 2.12 39.35
C ASN A 683 -30.83 0.90 39.60
N ASP A 684 -30.26 -0.31 39.73
CA ASP A 684 -31.00 -1.53 40.07
C ASP A 684 -31.05 -1.80 41.59
N GLU A 685 -30.20 -1.16 42.41
CA GLU A 685 -30.22 -1.29 43.88
C GLU A 685 -30.98 -0.18 44.63
N GLU A 686 -31.32 0.95 43.97
CA GLU A 686 -32.15 2.02 44.54
C GLU A 686 -33.66 1.85 44.22
N GLY A 687 -34.06 0.84 43.45
CA GLY A 687 -35.46 0.55 43.12
C GLY A 687 -36.22 -0.34 44.11
N GLU A 688 -35.57 -0.83 45.17
CA GLU A 688 -36.14 -1.82 46.11
C GLU A 688 -36.17 -1.36 47.59
N ARG A 689 -36.08 -0.05 47.84
CA ARG A 689 -36.32 0.55 49.16
C ARG A 689 -37.23 1.76 49.04
N ASP A 690 -38.53 1.52 48.98
CA ASP A 690 -39.58 2.40 49.52
C ASP A 690 -40.95 1.73 49.35
N ASP A 691 -41.23 0.70 50.17
CA ASP A 691 -42.62 0.35 50.52
C ASP A 691 -42.68 -0.57 51.76
N GLU A 692 -42.33 -0.03 52.94
CA GLU A 692 -42.92 -0.54 54.19
C GLU A 692 -43.38 0.62 55.06
N GLY A 693 -44.68 0.88 54.96
CA GLY A 693 -45.40 1.79 55.83
C GLY A 693 -45.41 1.29 57.28
N ILE A 694 -45.06 2.19 58.20
CA ILE A 694 -45.36 2.04 59.62
C ILE A 694 -46.51 2.99 59.96
N ARG A 695 -47.66 2.42 60.30
CA ARG A 695 -48.78 3.09 60.96
C ARG A 695 -48.67 2.94 62.48
N VAL A 696 -48.72 4.09 63.16
CA VAL A 696 -49.42 4.39 64.43
C VAL A 696 -49.02 3.62 65.70
N ASN A 697 -48.35 4.33 66.62
CA ASN A 697 -48.95 4.87 67.85
C ASN A 697 -48.14 6.05 68.39
#